data_AF-A0A2D7T9D2-F1
#
_entry.id   AF-A0A2D7T9D2-F1
#
_cell.length_a   1.000
_cell.length_b   1.000
_cell.length_c   1.000
_cell.angle_alpha   90.00
_cell.angle_beta   90.00
_cell.angle_gamma   90.00
#
_symmetry.space_group_name_H-M   'P 1'
#
loop_
_entity.id
_entity.type
_entity.pdbx_description
1 polymer ?
#
loop_
_entity_poly.entity_id
_entity_poly.type
_entity_poly.pdbx_seq_one_letter_code
_entity_poly.pdbx_strand_id
1 'polypeptide(L)'
;MNKNKIRVMSLLFVIFIALAATPQITSYPTGLGANGDPGCTCHSGGAGTTTVIIDGMPDSFTAGQSYELNITVSNPSIAGAEISSNMGGFRLFASAGTFSAGEGFTDLVQELDNGMTHTELGNDNRSWTVIWTAPDSEGQIVEFTVHGNAVNGNAVGNSPPDGQSGDAWGTYETSLPGAAALGGGVAMIEQAEPYEVAIAAITFGIALFSLMLVYVFYRNNPDGFNLNGLTEWLKKWLTTTDHKEVGTLYFVYSFLFLLIGGIFAMLFRIQLSVANNDFLTQDQYNSFFTLHGTTMIFLAAMPMIAAFANWIIPLQIGAKDLAFPRVNAMGFWMLAFSSILLYGGVLSGEGADITWTMYAPFSSSGGEKGASAGTTLFVAGIVMLGISSTLSGVNFIATIMTMRAPGVTWMKMPLFTWSVFVANAMLYLSLPALIIGTVYLYLDRTIGTVFYDAAYGGDPILWAHLFWFFGHPEVYVVIVPAFGVVSEVLATSAKRSIFGYRSMVYAMAGIGVLGFIVWGHHMLTSGMDPTLRLVMMLTTMLVAIPTGVKIFNWLATLWGGSLVFKTHTLWALGFLVTFTMGGISGMFFPVAGLDTHFHDTYFVVAHFHYVLVGGTIFGMFSAIYYWYPKATGRKLDEKLGLLHFVITFVAMNATFWPMHQLGIEGMPRRYHTYTVDSWTELNSFITISALIMGSAQLILAWNLVRSYKYGEESGKDPWGGWSLEWTTSSPPPTPSFHEIPTQGDANIHHSVEPKGGLFSKMWKGSDSK
;
A
#
# COMPACT_ATOMS: atom_id res chain seq x y z
N MET A 1 -17.95 19.51 -35.27
CA MET A 1 -17.76 18.99 -33.89
C MET A 1 -16.27 18.97 -33.57
N ASN A 2 -15.83 19.45 -32.40
CA ASN A 2 -14.40 19.56 -32.03
C ASN A 2 -13.72 18.18 -32.06
N LYS A 3 -12.51 18.06 -32.65
CA LYS A 3 -11.74 16.79 -32.74
C LYS A 3 -11.56 16.12 -31.36
N ASN A 4 -11.52 16.90 -30.28
CA ASN A 4 -11.46 16.38 -28.92
C ASN A 4 -12.79 15.75 -28.45
N LYS A 5 -13.94 16.31 -28.84
CA LYS A 5 -15.26 15.71 -28.55
C LYS A 5 -15.47 14.41 -29.34
N ILE A 6 -15.00 14.36 -30.58
CA ILE A 6 -15.04 13.14 -31.40
C ILE A 6 -14.17 12.06 -30.76
N ARG A 7 -12.94 12.37 -30.31
CA ARG A 7 -12.08 11.40 -29.62
C ARG A 7 -12.67 10.86 -28.32
N VAL A 8 -13.28 11.72 -27.49
CA VAL A 8 -13.93 11.31 -26.24
C VAL A 8 -15.17 10.45 -26.52
N MET A 9 -15.99 10.82 -27.51
CA MET A 9 -17.14 10.00 -27.91
C MET A 9 -16.73 8.67 -28.56
N SER A 10 -15.66 8.64 -29.35
CA SER A 10 -15.12 7.40 -29.92
C SER A 10 -14.57 6.49 -28.83
N LEU A 11 -13.92 7.02 -27.79
CA LEU A 11 -13.45 6.23 -26.65
C LEU A 11 -14.62 5.65 -25.86
N LEU A 12 -15.66 6.45 -25.58
CA LEU A 12 -16.87 6.00 -24.90
C LEU A 12 -17.64 4.96 -25.72
N PHE A 13 -17.67 5.10 -27.04
CA PHE A 13 -18.31 4.14 -27.96
C PHE A 13 -17.54 2.81 -28.03
N VAL A 14 -16.20 2.85 -28.00
CA VAL A 14 -15.37 1.63 -27.92
C VAL A 14 -15.55 0.92 -26.59
N ILE A 15 -15.68 1.67 -25.48
CA ILE A 15 -15.98 1.11 -24.15
C ILE A 15 -17.38 0.47 -24.14
N PHE A 16 -18.37 1.10 -24.79
CA PHE A 16 -19.73 0.56 -24.90
C PHE A 16 -19.81 -0.70 -25.77
N ILE A 17 -19.04 -0.77 -26.86
CA ILE A 17 -18.94 -1.98 -27.71
C ILE A 17 -18.20 -3.11 -26.97
N ALA A 18 -17.17 -2.77 -26.19
CA ALA A 18 -16.47 -3.75 -25.35
C ALA A 18 -17.38 -4.31 -24.23
N LEU A 19 -18.29 -3.48 -23.68
CA LEU A 19 -19.32 -3.92 -22.74
C LEU A 19 -20.46 -4.71 -23.39
N ALA A 20 -20.71 -4.53 -24.69
CA ALA A 20 -21.75 -5.22 -25.45
C ALA A 20 -21.28 -6.54 -26.10
N ALA A 21 -20.00 -6.88 -26.01
CA ALA A 21 -19.41 -8.08 -26.60
C ALA A 21 -19.22 -9.18 -25.55
N THR A 22 -20.32 -9.67 -24.96
CA THR A 22 -20.35 -10.98 -24.28
C THR A 22 -20.66 -12.08 -25.31
N PRO A 23 -20.00 -13.25 -25.28
CA PRO A 23 -20.32 -14.33 -26.21
C PRO A 23 -21.75 -14.85 -25.95
N GLN A 24 -22.49 -15.12 -27.02
CA GLN A 24 -23.78 -15.82 -26.98
C GLN A 24 -23.62 -17.16 -27.70
N ILE A 25 -23.99 -18.26 -27.06
CA ILE A 25 -24.02 -19.61 -27.65
C ILE A 25 -25.48 -20.05 -27.75
N THR A 26 -25.83 -20.74 -28.84
CA THR A 26 -27.15 -21.31 -29.12
C THR A 26 -27.32 -22.72 -28.54
N SER A 27 -28.52 -23.05 -28.04
CA SER A 27 -28.90 -24.43 -27.66
C SER A 27 -30.14 -24.92 -28.43
N TYR A 28 -30.31 -26.25 -28.48
CA TYR A 28 -31.32 -26.98 -29.26
C TYR A 28 -32.47 -27.52 -28.40
N PRO A 29 -33.62 -27.94 -29.00
CA PRO A 29 -34.89 -28.21 -28.30
C PRO A 29 -34.94 -29.44 -27.38
N THR A 30 -33.84 -30.16 -27.16
CA THR A 30 -33.81 -31.45 -26.44
C THR A 30 -33.35 -31.32 -24.99
N GLY A 31 -33.39 -30.12 -24.41
CA GLY A 31 -32.93 -29.83 -23.04
C GLY A 31 -31.48 -29.37 -22.96
N LEU A 32 -31.16 -28.63 -21.91
CA LEU A 32 -29.81 -28.12 -21.62
C LEU A 32 -28.90 -29.28 -21.21
N GLY A 33 -27.93 -29.64 -22.05
CA GLY A 33 -26.74 -30.39 -21.61
C GLY A 33 -25.80 -29.50 -20.78
N ALA A 34 -24.58 -29.97 -20.48
CA ALA A 34 -23.52 -29.27 -19.70
C ALA A 34 -23.16 -27.82 -20.08
N ASN A 35 -23.79 -27.24 -21.10
CA ASN A 35 -23.67 -25.83 -21.47
C ASN A 35 -24.71 -24.91 -20.77
N GLY A 36 -25.63 -25.45 -19.96
CA GLY A 36 -26.64 -24.70 -19.19
C GLY A 36 -26.20 -24.24 -17.80
N ASP A 37 -25.05 -24.71 -17.34
CA ASP A 37 -24.43 -24.40 -16.04
C ASP A 37 -24.16 -22.89 -15.80
N PRO A 38 -23.95 -22.02 -16.81
CA PRO A 38 -23.81 -20.58 -16.63
C PRO A 38 -25.10 -19.76 -16.85
N GLY A 39 -26.28 -20.40 -16.93
CA GLY A 39 -27.60 -19.76 -17.08
C GLY A 39 -28.24 -19.85 -18.48
N CYS A 40 -29.54 -19.53 -18.56
CA CYS A 40 -30.38 -19.73 -19.75
C CYS A 40 -30.38 -18.53 -20.72
N THR A 41 -29.33 -18.32 -21.51
CA THR A 41 -29.25 -17.19 -22.47
C THR A 41 -30.10 -17.36 -23.75
N CYS A 42 -30.83 -18.46 -23.87
CA CYS A 42 -31.55 -18.87 -25.08
C CYS A 42 -33.00 -18.34 -25.20
N HIS A 43 -33.46 -17.49 -24.28
CA HIS A 43 -34.80 -16.88 -24.35
C HIS A 43 -34.69 -15.38 -24.54
N SER A 44 -35.53 -14.81 -25.41
CA SER A 44 -35.51 -13.39 -25.77
C SER A 44 -35.97 -12.45 -24.64
N GLY A 45 -36.51 -12.98 -23.55
CA GLY A 45 -36.82 -12.24 -22.33
C GLY A 45 -35.59 -11.88 -21.51
N GLY A 46 -35.62 -10.72 -20.84
CA GLY A 46 -34.55 -10.28 -19.95
C GLY A 46 -34.35 -11.25 -18.78
N ALA A 47 -33.09 -11.55 -18.46
CA ALA A 47 -32.70 -12.33 -17.29
C ALA A 47 -33.34 -11.74 -16.00
N GLY A 48 -33.93 -12.60 -15.17
CA GLY A 48 -34.48 -12.20 -13.86
C GLY A 48 -35.95 -11.72 -13.88
N THR A 49 -36.66 -11.90 -14.98
CA THR A 49 -38.11 -11.58 -15.06
C THR A 49 -39.02 -12.75 -14.68
N THR A 50 -38.50 -13.97 -14.64
CA THR A 50 -39.17 -15.17 -14.13
C THR A 50 -38.67 -15.46 -12.71
N THR A 51 -39.60 -15.74 -11.80
CA THR A 51 -39.27 -16.12 -10.41
C THR A 51 -39.15 -17.63 -10.32
N VAL A 52 -38.02 -18.11 -9.81
CA VAL A 52 -37.80 -19.52 -9.45
C VAL A 52 -37.86 -19.62 -7.94
N ILE A 53 -38.66 -20.55 -7.44
CA ILE A 53 -38.88 -20.78 -6.01
C ILE A 53 -38.51 -22.22 -5.72
N ILE A 54 -37.69 -22.46 -4.70
CA ILE A 54 -37.55 -23.77 -4.06
C ILE A 54 -38.25 -23.72 -2.71
N ASP A 55 -39.21 -24.62 -2.54
CA ASP A 55 -39.83 -24.92 -1.25
C ASP A 55 -39.31 -26.26 -0.72
N GLY A 56 -39.19 -26.39 0.60
CA GLY A 56 -38.73 -27.64 1.26
C GLY A 56 -37.23 -27.68 1.60
N MET A 57 -36.49 -26.61 1.31
CA MET A 57 -35.09 -26.50 1.73
C MET A 57 -34.99 -26.26 3.25
N PRO A 58 -34.19 -27.04 4.00
CA PRO A 58 -34.00 -26.82 5.43
C PRO A 58 -33.08 -25.63 5.70
N ASP A 59 -33.01 -25.16 6.94
CA ASP A 59 -32.02 -24.14 7.36
C ASP A 59 -30.58 -24.70 7.44
N SER A 60 -30.45 -26.03 7.58
CA SER A 60 -29.18 -26.76 7.61
C SER A 60 -29.39 -28.23 7.28
N PHE A 61 -28.36 -28.91 6.77
CA PHE A 61 -28.45 -30.34 6.46
C PHE A 61 -27.76 -31.24 7.50
N THR A 62 -28.31 -32.43 7.71
CA THR A 62 -27.68 -33.53 8.45
C THR A 62 -27.09 -34.51 7.45
N ALA A 63 -25.89 -35.04 7.73
CA ALA A 63 -25.18 -35.92 6.81
C ALA A 63 -26.03 -37.14 6.41
N GLY A 64 -26.11 -37.40 5.10
CA GLY A 64 -26.84 -38.52 4.53
C GLY A 64 -28.37 -38.42 4.59
N GLN A 65 -28.94 -37.32 5.11
CA GLN A 65 -30.38 -37.12 5.14
C GLN A 65 -30.92 -36.68 3.77
N SER A 66 -32.07 -37.19 3.37
CA SER A 66 -32.78 -36.78 2.15
C SER A 66 -33.83 -35.70 2.44
N TYR A 67 -33.90 -34.70 1.56
CA TYR A 67 -34.83 -33.58 1.61
C TYR A 67 -35.63 -33.53 0.30
N GLU A 68 -36.94 -33.36 0.43
CA GLU A 68 -37.82 -33.17 -0.72
C GLU A 68 -37.89 -31.68 -1.07
N LEU A 69 -37.51 -31.34 -2.29
CA LEU A 69 -37.47 -29.98 -2.81
C LEU A 69 -38.52 -29.82 -3.91
N ASN A 70 -39.37 -28.82 -3.76
CA ASN A 70 -40.38 -28.46 -4.75
C ASN A 70 -39.91 -27.22 -5.51
N ILE A 71 -39.59 -27.40 -6.79
CA ILE A 71 -39.11 -26.33 -7.67
C ILE A 71 -40.30 -25.79 -8.43
N THR A 72 -40.59 -24.50 -8.28
CA THR A 72 -41.69 -23.83 -8.97
C THR A 72 -41.16 -22.65 -9.78
N VAL A 73 -41.55 -22.60 -11.05
CA VAL A 73 -41.20 -21.52 -11.97
C VAL A 73 -42.45 -20.70 -12.26
N SER A 74 -42.42 -19.41 -11.95
CA SER A 74 -43.56 -18.51 -12.07
C SER A 74 -43.20 -17.23 -12.82
N ASN A 75 -44.04 -16.85 -13.79
CA ASN A 75 -43.95 -15.54 -14.44
C ASN A 75 -45.36 -15.03 -14.76
N PRO A 76 -45.84 -13.96 -14.09
CA PRO A 76 -47.19 -13.44 -14.29
C PRO A 76 -47.39 -12.79 -15.67
N SER A 77 -46.31 -12.46 -16.38
CA SER A 77 -46.35 -11.90 -17.75
C SER A 77 -46.54 -12.96 -18.83
N ILE A 78 -46.44 -14.24 -18.46
CA ILE A 78 -46.59 -15.39 -19.36
C ILE A 78 -47.71 -16.27 -18.79
N ALA A 79 -48.95 -15.88 -19.07
CA ALA A 79 -50.14 -16.61 -18.63
C ALA A 79 -50.33 -17.92 -19.42
N GLY A 80 -50.70 -19.00 -18.73
CA GLY A 80 -50.84 -20.33 -19.31
C GLY A 80 -52.12 -20.56 -20.12
N ALA A 81 -51.98 -21.39 -21.16
CA ALA A 81 -52.98 -21.97 -22.08
C ALA A 81 -53.47 -21.01 -23.20
N GLU A 82 -53.36 -21.36 -24.50
CA GLU A 82 -54.24 -22.38 -25.12
C GLU A 82 -53.70 -23.12 -26.38
N ILE A 83 -52.41 -23.07 -26.77
CA ILE A 83 -52.01 -23.69 -28.08
C ILE A 83 -50.82 -24.68 -28.04
N SER A 84 -50.12 -24.86 -26.92
CA SER A 84 -48.94 -25.75 -26.88
C SER A 84 -48.72 -26.39 -25.52
N SER A 85 -48.30 -27.66 -25.53
CA SER A 85 -48.09 -28.49 -24.34
C SER A 85 -46.98 -27.95 -23.42
N ASN A 86 -45.92 -27.35 -23.97
CA ASN A 86 -44.77 -26.89 -23.18
C ASN A 86 -45.08 -25.64 -22.36
N MET A 87 -44.80 -25.75 -21.06
CA MET A 87 -45.11 -24.80 -20.02
C MET A 87 -43.82 -24.32 -19.34
N GLY A 88 -42.78 -25.13 -19.18
CA GLY A 88 -41.53 -24.64 -18.65
C GLY A 88 -40.52 -25.74 -18.41
N GLY A 89 -39.39 -25.34 -17.85
CA GLY A 89 -38.33 -26.25 -17.49
C GLY A 89 -37.50 -25.71 -16.34
N PHE A 90 -36.72 -26.61 -15.76
CA PHE A 90 -35.71 -26.27 -14.79
C PHE A 90 -34.45 -27.10 -14.99
N ARG A 91 -33.36 -26.59 -14.44
CA ARG A 91 -32.12 -27.29 -14.21
C ARG A 91 -31.61 -26.95 -12.82
N LEU A 92 -31.42 -27.96 -11.98
CA LEU A 92 -30.95 -27.85 -10.60
C LEU A 92 -29.59 -28.52 -10.46
N PHE A 93 -28.67 -27.84 -9.78
CA PHE A 93 -27.37 -28.35 -9.38
C PHE A 93 -27.11 -28.10 -7.89
N ALA A 94 -26.32 -28.98 -7.30
CA ALA A 94 -25.72 -28.78 -5.99
C ALA A 94 -24.22 -29.06 -6.06
N SER A 95 -23.40 -28.31 -5.31
CA SER A 95 -21.95 -28.53 -5.26
C SER A 95 -21.56 -29.87 -4.60
N ALA A 96 -22.47 -30.48 -3.81
CA ALA A 96 -22.31 -31.80 -3.22
C ALA A 96 -23.68 -32.45 -2.88
N GLY A 97 -23.68 -33.77 -2.71
CA GLY A 97 -24.88 -34.58 -2.51
C GLY A 97 -25.34 -35.27 -3.80
N THR A 98 -26.42 -36.04 -3.72
CA THR A 98 -27.00 -36.77 -4.86
C THR A 98 -28.48 -36.46 -5.01
N PHE A 99 -29.02 -36.64 -6.21
CA PHE A 99 -30.43 -36.37 -6.48
C PHE A 99 -31.20 -37.63 -6.89
N SER A 100 -32.50 -37.60 -6.69
CA SER A 100 -33.45 -38.57 -7.25
C SER A 100 -34.82 -37.93 -7.50
N ALA A 101 -35.68 -38.62 -8.24
CA ALA A 101 -37.02 -38.13 -8.53
C ALA A 101 -37.94 -38.21 -7.29
N GLY A 102 -38.78 -37.18 -7.08
CA GLY A 102 -39.82 -37.19 -6.06
C GLY A 102 -40.93 -38.20 -6.36
N GLU A 103 -41.70 -38.56 -5.33
CA GLU A 103 -42.81 -39.49 -5.46
C GLU A 103 -43.88 -38.92 -6.43
N GLY A 104 -44.24 -39.68 -7.47
CA GLY A 104 -45.15 -39.24 -8.53
C GLY A 104 -44.53 -38.41 -9.65
N PHE A 105 -43.21 -38.11 -9.60
CA PHE A 105 -42.48 -37.35 -10.63
C PHE A 105 -41.43 -38.17 -11.38
N THR A 106 -41.37 -39.49 -11.19
CA THR A 106 -40.34 -40.37 -11.78
C THR A 106 -40.27 -40.35 -13.30
N ASP A 107 -41.40 -40.08 -13.98
CA ASP A 107 -41.46 -39.95 -15.45
C ASP A 107 -41.37 -38.49 -15.92
N LEU A 108 -41.32 -37.53 -14.98
CA LEU A 108 -41.39 -36.08 -15.22
C LEU A 108 -40.05 -35.37 -14.95
N VAL A 109 -39.16 -35.98 -14.16
CA VAL A 109 -37.80 -35.48 -13.88
C VAL A 109 -36.77 -36.58 -14.11
N GLN A 110 -35.56 -36.18 -14.48
CA GLN A 110 -34.43 -37.06 -14.75
C GLN A 110 -33.14 -36.47 -14.19
N GLU A 111 -32.25 -37.35 -13.77
CA GLU A 111 -30.88 -36.98 -13.41
C GLU A 111 -30.04 -36.87 -14.69
N LEU A 112 -29.27 -35.81 -14.79
CA LEU A 112 -28.33 -35.57 -15.89
C LEU A 112 -27.10 -34.88 -15.30
N ASP A 113 -25.88 -35.30 -15.66
CA ASP A 113 -24.61 -34.64 -15.28
C ASP A 113 -24.55 -34.17 -13.81
N ASN A 114 -24.85 -35.05 -12.84
CA ASN A 114 -24.85 -34.77 -11.39
C ASN A 114 -25.82 -33.65 -10.93
N GLY A 115 -26.86 -33.37 -11.70
CA GLY A 115 -27.94 -32.46 -11.34
C GLY A 115 -29.30 -32.98 -11.80
N MET A 116 -30.38 -32.28 -11.46
CA MET A 116 -31.75 -32.65 -11.88
C MET A 116 -32.27 -31.74 -12.98
N THR A 117 -33.04 -32.32 -13.89
CA THR A 117 -33.79 -31.60 -14.91
C THR A 117 -35.13 -32.29 -15.15
N HIS A 118 -36.01 -31.65 -15.90
CA HIS A 118 -37.27 -32.21 -16.34
C HIS A 118 -37.06 -33.18 -17.53
N THR A 119 -38.00 -34.12 -17.70
CA THR A 119 -38.09 -34.97 -18.91
C THR A 119 -38.92 -34.29 -19.99
N GLU A 120 -39.01 -34.90 -21.17
CA GLU A 120 -39.88 -34.39 -22.24
C GLU A 120 -41.36 -34.31 -21.81
N LEU A 121 -41.83 -35.25 -20.97
CA LEU A 121 -43.18 -35.22 -20.38
C LEU A 121 -43.31 -34.17 -19.28
N GLY A 122 -42.21 -33.87 -18.58
CA GLY A 122 -42.13 -32.84 -17.55
C GLY A 122 -42.20 -31.42 -18.09
N ASN A 123 -42.01 -31.19 -19.39
CA ASN A 123 -42.09 -29.87 -20.04
C ASN A 123 -43.45 -29.18 -19.85
N ASP A 124 -44.51 -29.96 -19.63
CA ASP A 124 -45.88 -29.45 -19.54
C ASP A 124 -46.21 -28.92 -18.12
N ASN A 125 -45.24 -28.95 -17.20
CA ASN A 125 -45.38 -28.50 -15.82
C ASN A 125 -44.73 -27.13 -15.56
N ARG A 126 -45.16 -26.50 -14.46
CA ARG A 126 -44.50 -25.31 -13.86
C ARG A 126 -43.89 -25.62 -12.50
N SER A 127 -44.11 -26.83 -11.98
CA SER A 127 -43.61 -27.26 -10.69
C SER A 127 -43.18 -28.73 -10.76
N TRP A 128 -42.06 -29.06 -10.13
CA TRP A 128 -41.49 -30.40 -10.09
C TRP A 128 -40.98 -30.72 -8.69
N THR A 129 -41.14 -31.97 -8.28
CA THR A 129 -40.62 -32.47 -7.00
C THR A 129 -39.37 -33.32 -7.24
N VAL A 130 -38.28 -32.97 -6.54
CA VAL A 130 -37.01 -33.68 -6.56
C VAL A 130 -36.58 -34.00 -5.14
N ILE A 131 -35.82 -35.07 -4.97
CA ILE A 131 -35.23 -35.44 -3.68
C ILE A 131 -33.74 -35.18 -3.75
N TRP A 132 -33.21 -34.39 -2.83
CA TRP A 132 -31.77 -34.21 -2.63
C TRP A 132 -31.31 -34.97 -1.40
N THR A 133 -30.31 -35.82 -1.54
CA THR A 133 -29.66 -36.52 -0.43
C THR A 133 -28.34 -35.84 -0.09
N ALA A 134 -28.25 -35.37 1.15
CA ALA A 134 -27.12 -34.61 1.65
C ALA A 134 -25.83 -35.44 1.67
N PRO A 135 -24.66 -34.82 1.44
CA PRO A 135 -23.38 -35.50 1.51
C PRO A 135 -23.03 -35.94 2.94
N ASP A 136 -22.12 -36.91 3.08
CA ASP A 136 -21.73 -37.50 4.38
C ASP A 136 -20.94 -36.55 5.30
N SER A 137 -20.41 -35.44 4.79
CA SER A 137 -19.63 -34.46 5.55
C SER A 137 -20.50 -33.27 5.97
N GLU A 138 -20.71 -33.12 7.29
CA GLU A 138 -21.49 -32.01 7.89
C GLU A 138 -20.68 -30.72 8.11
N GLY A 139 -19.38 -30.72 7.77
CA GLY A 139 -18.48 -29.58 7.93
C GLY A 139 -18.35 -28.70 6.68
N GLN A 140 -19.09 -28.99 5.62
CA GLN A 140 -19.05 -28.26 4.35
C GLN A 140 -20.35 -27.46 4.13
N ILE A 141 -20.27 -26.48 3.24
CA ILE A 141 -21.41 -25.71 2.73
C ILE A 141 -21.73 -26.24 1.35
N VAL A 142 -23.01 -26.52 1.10
CA VAL A 142 -23.50 -26.97 -0.21
C VAL A 142 -24.16 -25.81 -0.91
N GLU A 143 -23.66 -25.46 -2.09
CA GLU A 143 -24.20 -24.40 -2.94
C GLU A 143 -25.23 -25.01 -3.89
N PHE A 144 -26.42 -24.40 -3.98
CA PHE A 144 -27.50 -24.79 -4.87
C PHE A 144 -27.75 -23.70 -5.90
N THR A 145 -27.84 -24.12 -7.16
CA THR A 145 -28.22 -23.23 -8.27
C THR A 145 -29.34 -23.87 -9.06
N VAL A 146 -30.43 -23.13 -9.25
CA VAL A 146 -31.54 -23.52 -10.13
C VAL A 146 -31.77 -22.47 -11.18
N HIS A 147 -31.73 -22.91 -12.43
CA HIS A 147 -32.22 -22.12 -13.55
C HIS A 147 -33.62 -22.61 -13.93
N GLY A 148 -34.55 -21.68 -14.11
CA GLY A 148 -35.93 -21.99 -14.51
C GLY A 148 -36.37 -21.10 -15.65
N ASN A 149 -37.11 -21.67 -16.59
CA ASN A 149 -37.69 -20.94 -17.72
C ASN A 149 -39.21 -21.11 -17.77
N ALA A 150 -39.89 -19.99 -17.98
CA ALA A 150 -41.31 -19.92 -18.26
C ALA A 150 -41.48 -19.63 -19.75
N VAL A 151 -42.15 -20.53 -20.45
CA VAL A 151 -42.34 -20.42 -21.91
C VAL A 151 -43.81 -20.24 -22.25
N ASN A 152 -44.08 -19.58 -23.38
CA ASN A 152 -45.42 -19.42 -23.95
C ASN A 152 -45.75 -20.48 -25.03
N GLY A 153 -44.75 -21.30 -25.37
CA GLY A 153 -44.83 -22.47 -26.25
C GLY A 153 -45.16 -22.16 -27.72
N ASN A 154 -44.88 -20.93 -28.18
CA ASN A 154 -44.93 -20.57 -29.59
C ASN A 154 -43.83 -21.23 -30.47
N ALA A 155 -42.90 -21.97 -29.85
CA ALA A 155 -41.86 -22.74 -30.50
C ALA A 155 -42.40 -24.08 -31.06
N VAL A 156 -43.08 -24.04 -32.22
CA VAL A 156 -43.60 -25.26 -32.87
C VAL A 156 -42.79 -25.59 -34.13
N GLY A 157 -42.02 -26.68 -34.09
CA GLY A 157 -41.30 -27.24 -35.24
C GLY A 157 -40.20 -26.35 -35.85
N ASN A 158 -39.76 -26.67 -37.08
CA ASN A 158 -38.75 -25.93 -37.85
C ASN A 158 -39.27 -24.58 -38.40
N SER A 159 -39.75 -23.71 -37.52
CA SER A 159 -40.21 -22.36 -37.88
C SER A 159 -39.07 -21.32 -37.72
N PRO A 160 -39.17 -20.12 -38.35
CA PRO A 160 -38.08 -19.13 -38.48
C PRO A 160 -37.62 -18.52 -37.12
N PRO A 161 -36.58 -17.66 -37.08
CA PRO A 161 -35.86 -17.24 -35.86
C PRO A 161 -36.70 -16.58 -34.75
N ASP A 162 -37.97 -16.26 -35.00
CA ASP A 162 -38.87 -15.55 -34.09
C ASP A 162 -39.63 -16.51 -33.12
N GLY A 163 -39.39 -17.82 -33.22
CA GLY A 163 -40.05 -18.87 -32.43
C GLY A 163 -39.67 -18.95 -30.95
N GLN A 164 -39.00 -17.94 -30.38
CA GLN A 164 -38.64 -17.84 -28.96
C GLN A 164 -39.04 -16.47 -28.35
N SER A 165 -39.93 -15.74 -29.06
CA SER A 165 -40.38 -14.42 -28.64
C SER A 165 -41.36 -14.53 -27.48
N GLY A 166 -41.10 -13.81 -26.39
CA GLY A 166 -41.99 -13.77 -25.22
C GLY A 166 -41.81 -14.90 -24.21
N ASP A 167 -40.72 -15.66 -24.28
CA ASP A 167 -40.27 -16.55 -23.21
C ASP A 167 -39.34 -15.80 -22.24
N ALA A 168 -39.29 -16.23 -20.97
CA ALA A 168 -38.47 -15.60 -19.95
C ALA A 168 -37.87 -16.62 -18.99
N TRP A 169 -36.72 -16.28 -18.40
CA TRP A 169 -35.99 -17.16 -17.49
C TRP A 169 -35.51 -16.42 -16.24
N GLY A 170 -35.17 -17.18 -15.21
CA GLY A 170 -34.62 -16.70 -13.96
C GLY A 170 -33.74 -17.74 -13.27
N THR A 171 -33.06 -17.30 -12.23
CA THR A 171 -32.16 -18.13 -11.41
C THR A 171 -32.53 -18.00 -9.94
N TYR A 172 -32.36 -19.09 -9.20
CA TYR A 172 -32.38 -19.14 -7.75
C TYR A 172 -31.05 -19.73 -7.26
N GLU A 173 -30.35 -19.02 -6.39
CA GLU A 173 -29.09 -19.43 -5.79
C GLU A 173 -29.18 -19.35 -4.27
N THR A 174 -28.68 -20.37 -3.59
CA THR A 174 -28.64 -20.40 -2.12
C THR A 174 -27.56 -21.35 -1.63
N SER A 175 -27.03 -21.09 -0.45
CA SER A 175 -26.07 -21.96 0.23
C SER A 175 -26.72 -22.62 1.44
N LEU A 176 -26.37 -23.87 1.69
CA LEU A 176 -26.91 -24.67 2.79
C LEU A 176 -25.76 -25.25 3.64
N PRO A 177 -25.57 -24.78 4.88
CA PRO A 177 -24.53 -25.30 5.76
C PRO A 177 -24.94 -26.65 6.37
N GLY A 178 -23.94 -27.50 6.65
CA GLY A 178 -24.15 -28.72 7.44
C GLY A 178 -24.39 -28.40 8.94
N ALA A 179 -25.14 -29.26 9.63
CA ALA A 179 -25.51 -29.05 11.02
C ALA A 179 -24.30 -28.94 11.97
N ALA A 180 -23.20 -29.63 11.68
CA ALA A 180 -21.95 -29.51 12.43
C ALA A 180 -21.23 -28.18 12.15
N ALA A 181 -21.39 -27.59 10.96
CA ALA A 181 -20.88 -26.25 10.64
C ALA A 181 -21.58 -25.14 11.47
N LEU A 182 -22.76 -25.42 12.03
CA LEU A 182 -23.52 -24.50 12.89
C LEU A 182 -23.20 -24.65 14.40
N GLY A 183 -22.38 -25.64 14.78
CA GLY A 183 -21.91 -25.88 16.14
C GLY A 183 -20.72 -25.01 16.54
N GLY A 184 -20.87 -23.69 16.42
CA GLY A 184 -19.84 -22.70 16.77
C GLY A 184 -20.14 -21.31 16.24
N GLY A 185 -21.34 -20.78 16.50
CA GLY A 185 -21.63 -19.34 16.43
C GLY A 185 -21.13 -18.64 15.17
N VAL A 186 -21.56 -19.09 13.99
CA VAL A 186 -21.55 -18.24 12.80
C VAL A 186 -23.01 -17.97 12.48
N ALA A 187 -23.54 -16.92 13.12
CA ALA A 187 -24.57 -16.12 12.45
C ALA A 187 -24.06 -15.81 11.04
N MET A 188 -24.94 -15.66 10.05
CA MET A 188 -24.60 -14.85 8.87
C MET A 188 -24.00 -13.56 9.43
N ILE A 189 -22.66 -13.45 9.39
CA ILE A 189 -21.97 -12.36 10.07
C ILE A 189 -22.35 -11.13 9.25
N GLU A 190 -23.31 -10.36 9.76
CA GLU A 190 -23.31 -8.93 9.56
C GLU A 190 -21.87 -8.50 9.88
N GLN A 191 -21.09 -8.20 8.83
CA GLN A 191 -19.67 -7.89 8.92
C GLN A 191 -19.47 -6.95 10.12
N ALA A 192 -18.79 -7.42 11.17
CA ALA A 192 -18.54 -6.60 12.35
C ALA A 192 -17.68 -5.40 11.92
N GLU A 193 -18.34 -4.26 11.75
CA GLU A 193 -17.89 -2.97 11.19
C GLU A 193 -16.37 -2.74 11.29
N PRO A 194 -15.53 -3.23 10.34
CA PRO A 194 -14.14 -2.79 10.23
C PRO A 194 -14.09 -1.27 10.00
N TYR A 195 -15.19 -0.77 9.44
CA TYR A 195 -15.59 0.62 9.33
C TYR A 195 -15.48 1.38 10.66
N GLU A 196 -16.05 0.93 11.78
CA GLU A 196 -16.09 1.72 13.02
C GLU A 196 -14.70 2.01 13.61
N VAL A 197 -13.84 0.99 13.69
CA VAL A 197 -12.48 1.14 14.25
C VAL A 197 -11.57 1.88 13.29
N ALA A 198 -11.66 1.62 11.99
CA ALA A 198 -10.91 2.35 10.98
C ALA A 198 -11.36 3.81 10.90
N ILE A 199 -12.66 4.08 10.95
CA ILE A 199 -13.20 5.43 11.03
C ILE A 199 -12.84 6.06 12.34
N ALA A 200 -12.80 5.36 13.46
CA ALA A 200 -12.29 5.95 14.68
C ALA A 200 -10.82 6.39 14.49
N ALA A 201 -9.96 5.55 13.90
CA ALA A 201 -8.56 5.89 13.63
C ALA A 201 -8.40 7.04 12.61
N ILE A 202 -9.12 6.97 11.49
CA ILE A 202 -9.12 7.95 10.40
C ILE A 202 -9.76 9.26 10.88
N THR A 203 -10.93 9.21 11.51
CA THR A 203 -11.63 10.36 12.09
C THR A 203 -10.81 10.97 13.20
N PHE A 204 -10.13 10.19 14.04
CA PHE A 204 -9.24 10.76 15.05
C PHE A 204 -8.05 11.48 14.39
N GLY A 205 -7.41 10.87 13.40
CA GLY A 205 -6.35 11.50 12.61
C GLY A 205 -6.84 12.78 11.91
N ILE A 206 -7.97 12.70 11.21
CA ILE A 206 -8.62 13.82 10.52
C ILE A 206 -9.08 14.88 11.52
N ALA A 207 -9.57 14.53 12.70
CA ALA A 207 -10.03 15.48 13.72
C ALA A 207 -8.84 16.25 14.29
N LEU A 208 -7.76 15.56 14.67
CA LEU A 208 -6.50 16.22 15.08
C LEU A 208 -5.98 17.14 13.98
N PHE A 209 -6.03 16.67 12.74
CA PHE A 209 -5.57 17.43 11.60
C PHE A 209 -6.46 18.63 11.26
N SER A 210 -7.77 18.46 11.33
CA SER A 210 -8.75 19.51 11.09
C SER A 210 -8.70 20.55 12.20
N LEU A 211 -8.53 20.15 13.45
CA LEU A 211 -8.27 21.06 14.57
C LEU A 211 -6.99 21.84 14.35
N MET A 212 -5.91 21.19 13.89
CA MET A 212 -4.66 21.87 13.53
C MET A 212 -4.87 22.87 12.39
N LEU A 213 -5.54 22.48 11.30
CA LEU A 213 -5.81 23.35 10.16
C LEU A 213 -6.71 24.54 10.51
N VAL A 214 -7.83 24.28 11.20
CA VAL A 214 -8.76 25.33 11.66
C VAL A 214 -8.05 26.27 12.60
N TYR A 215 -7.22 25.76 13.52
CA TYR A 215 -6.42 26.59 14.41
C TYR A 215 -5.42 27.46 13.64
N VAL A 216 -4.70 26.89 12.66
CA VAL A 216 -3.75 27.64 11.81
C VAL A 216 -4.48 28.70 10.98
N PHE A 217 -5.62 28.35 10.37
CA PHE A 217 -6.42 29.25 9.55
C PHE A 217 -7.02 30.40 10.37
N TYR A 218 -7.74 30.08 11.46
CA TYR A 218 -8.26 31.07 12.41
C TYR A 218 -7.14 31.98 12.91
N ARG A 219 -5.94 31.44 13.17
CA ARG A 219 -4.84 32.25 13.69
C ARG A 219 -4.24 33.20 12.66
N ASN A 220 -4.14 32.78 11.40
CA ASN A 220 -3.56 33.59 10.33
C ASN A 220 -4.50 34.71 9.89
N ASN A 221 -5.81 34.52 10.02
CA ASN A 221 -6.79 35.56 9.71
C ASN A 221 -8.00 35.51 10.66
N PRO A 222 -7.83 35.88 11.95
CA PRO A 222 -8.89 35.78 12.95
C PRO A 222 -10.09 36.65 12.60
N ASP A 223 -9.84 37.83 12.02
CA ASP A 223 -10.87 38.79 11.61
C ASP A 223 -11.57 38.38 10.31
N GLY A 224 -11.03 37.41 9.57
CA GLY A 224 -11.56 36.88 8.32
C GLY A 224 -12.23 35.51 8.42
N PHE A 225 -12.56 35.05 9.64
CA PHE A 225 -13.23 33.76 9.88
C PHE A 225 -14.71 33.81 9.45
N ASN A 226 -14.94 33.85 8.14
CA ASN A 226 -16.22 33.69 7.48
C ASN A 226 -16.06 32.74 6.29
N LEU A 227 -17.17 32.20 5.77
CA LEU A 227 -17.15 31.22 4.66
C LEU A 227 -16.37 31.72 3.44
N ASN A 228 -16.46 33.01 3.10
CA ASN A 228 -15.74 33.58 1.95
C ASN A 228 -14.22 33.61 2.16
N GLY A 229 -13.77 33.96 3.38
CA GLY A 229 -12.36 33.91 3.76
C GLY A 229 -11.79 32.50 3.74
N LEU A 230 -12.58 31.51 4.13
CA LEU A 230 -12.21 30.09 4.04
C LEU A 230 -12.09 29.65 2.57
N THR A 231 -13.01 30.04 1.70
CA THR A 231 -12.96 29.70 0.27
C THR A 231 -11.70 30.27 -0.40
N GLU A 232 -11.36 31.54 -0.16
CA GLU A 232 -10.14 32.13 -0.74
C GLU A 232 -8.86 31.49 -0.20
N TRP A 233 -8.83 31.12 1.09
CA TRP A 233 -7.71 30.38 1.66
C TRP A 233 -7.58 28.97 1.05
N LEU A 234 -8.69 28.24 0.93
CA LEU A 234 -8.69 26.91 0.29
C LEU A 234 -8.24 27.00 -1.16
N LYS A 235 -8.77 27.96 -1.92
CA LYS A 235 -8.42 28.18 -3.33
C LYS A 235 -6.91 28.36 -3.51
N LYS A 236 -6.25 29.11 -2.62
CA LYS A 236 -4.79 29.25 -2.62
C LYS A 236 -4.09 27.88 -2.57
N TRP A 237 -4.43 27.03 -1.62
CA TRP A 237 -3.79 25.71 -1.46
C TRP A 237 -4.19 24.72 -2.55
N LEU A 238 -5.44 24.76 -3.03
CA LEU A 238 -5.93 23.89 -4.10
C LEU A 238 -5.28 24.18 -5.46
N THR A 239 -4.82 25.42 -5.68
CA THR A 239 -4.31 25.86 -6.99
C THR A 239 -2.84 26.28 -6.99
N THR A 240 -2.15 26.19 -5.84
CA THR A 240 -0.75 26.59 -5.73
C THR A 240 0.16 25.72 -6.58
N THR A 241 1.18 26.37 -7.15
CA THR A 241 2.29 25.71 -7.84
C THR A 241 3.63 26.00 -7.18
N ASP A 242 3.67 26.79 -6.11
CA ASP A 242 4.92 27.09 -5.41
C ASP A 242 5.45 25.83 -4.72
N HIS A 243 6.68 25.43 -5.02
CA HIS A 243 7.31 24.26 -4.42
C HIS A 243 7.30 24.26 -2.88
N LYS A 244 7.33 25.43 -2.22
CA LYS A 244 7.24 25.54 -0.75
C LYS A 244 5.85 25.21 -0.24
N GLU A 245 4.82 25.68 -0.95
CA GLU A 245 3.43 25.42 -0.57
C GLU A 245 3.05 23.96 -0.88
N VAL A 246 3.44 23.44 -2.06
CA VAL A 246 3.27 22.01 -2.38
C VAL A 246 4.07 21.14 -1.43
N GLY A 247 5.30 21.51 -1.08
CA GLY A 247 6.09 20.82 -0.07
C GLY A 247 5.42 20.81 1.31
N THR A 248 4.72 21.89 1.66
CA THR A 248 3.91 21.95 2.90
C THR A 248 2.71 21.02 2.83
N LEU A 249 2.03 20.94 1.68
CA LEU A 249 0.94 19.98 1.46
C LEU A 249 1.43 18.53 1.65
N TYR A 250 2.57 18.17 1.04
CA TYR A 250 3.20 16.86 1.25
C TYR A 250 3.57 16.61 2.71
N PHE A 251 4.16 17.59 3.41
CA PHE A 251 4.54 17.46 4.83
C PHE A 251 3.31 17.20 5.71
N VAL A 252 2.27 17.99 5.49
CA VAL A 252 1.04 17.92 6.25
C VAL A 252 0.33 16.58 6.02
N TYR A 253 0.21 16.18 4.77
CA TYR A 253 -0.35 14.89 4.37
C TYR A 253 0.43 13.73 5.01
N SER A 254 1.75 13.75 4.86
CA SER A 254 2.61 12.67 5.36
C SER A 254 2.61 12.56 6.88
N PHE A 255 2.56 13.69 7.58
CA PHE A 255 2.48 13.72 9.03
C PHE A 255 1.13 13.20 9.53
N LEU A 256 0.03 13.52 8.86
CA LEU A 256 -1.28 12.91 9.15
C LEU A 256 -1.23 11.39 9.01
N PHE A 257 -0.74 10.88 7.89
CA PHE A 257 -0.67 9.43 7.65
C PHE A 257 0.37 8.73 8.53
N LEU A 258 1.41 9.44 9.00
CA LEU A 258 2.31 8.94 10.04
C LEU A 258 1.54 8.67 11.35
N LEU A 259 0.66 9.58 11.76
CA LEU A 259 -0.18 9.38 12.94
C LEU A 259 -1.18 8.25 12.74
N ILE A 260 -1.86 8.19 11.59
CA ILE A 260 -2.81 7.10 11.26
C ILE A 260 -2.10 5.74 11.24
N GLY A 261 -0.95 5.63 10.57
CA GLY A 261 -0.14 4.43 10.56
C GLY A 261 0.34 4.02 11.95
N GLY A 262 0.69 4.98 12.80
CA GLY A 262 1.01 4.76 14.21
C GLY A 262 -0.18 4.24 15.03
N ILE A 263 -1.39 4.72 14.76
CA ILE A 263 -2.62 4.20 15.39
C ILE A 263 -2.83 2.73 15.02
N PHE A 264 -2.70 2.37 13.73
CA PHE A 264 -2.79 0.95 13.35
C PHE A 264 -1.76 0.08 14.08
N ALA A 265 -0.51 0.54 14.20
CA ALA A 265 0.50 -0.18 14.96
C ALA A 265 0.08 -0.41 16.42
N MET A 266 -0.49 0.61 17.07
CA MET A 266 -0.99 0.50 18.44
C MET A 266 -2.17 -0.48 18.54
N LEU A 267 -3.10 -0.49 17.58
CA LEU A 267 -4.23 -1.43 17.53
C LEU A 267 -3.75 -2.88 17.45
N PHE A 268 -2.76 -3.19 16.59
CA PHE A 268 -2.18 -4.54 16.55
C PHE A 268 -1.52 -4.93 17.86
N ARG A 269 -0.83 -3.97 18.50
CA ARG A 269 -0.18 -4.24 19.78
C ARG A 269 -1.17 -4.47 20.91
N ILE A 270 -2.29 -3.76 20.93
CA ILE A 270 -3.39 -4.05 21.88
C ILE A 270 -3.94 -5.45 21.62
N GLN A 271 -4.24 -5.80 20.36
CA GLN A 271 -4.67 -7.15 19.99
C GLN A 271 -3.66 -8.20 20.47
N LEU A 272 -2.37 -8.00 20.23
CA LEU A 272 -1.33 -8.97 20.57
C LEU A 272 -0.82 -8.85 22.02
N SER A 273 -1.46 -8.07 22.88
CA SER A 273 -1.00 -7.86 24.26
C SER A 273 -1.04 -9.14 25.10
N VAL A 274 -2.02 -10.00 24.84
CA VAL A 274 -2.21 -11.31 25.50
C VAL A 274 -2.56 -12.38 24.46
N ALA A 275 -2.32 -13.65 24.82
CA ALA A 275 -2.72 -14.79 24.00
C ALA A 275 -4.25 -14.88 23.86
N ASN A 276 -4.74 -15.32 22.70
CA ASN A 276 -6.18 -15.52 22.41
C ASN A 276 -7.07 -14.29 22.67
N ASN A 277 -6.53 -13.08 22.52
CA ASN A 277 -7.29 -11.84 22.64
C ASN A 277 -8.31 -11.69 21.51
N ASP A 278 -9.41 -10.97 21.76
CA ASP A 278 -10.53 -10.77 20.84
C ASP A 278 -10.80 -9.29 20.52
N PHE A 279 -9.84 -8.40 20.83
CA PHE A 279 -9.95 -6.96 20.59
C PHE A 279 -10.14 -6.59 19.10
N LEU A 280 -9.45 -7.28 18.19
CA LEU A 280 -9.66 -7.20 16.75
C LEU A 280 -10.04 -8.58 16.22
N THR A 281 -11.05 -8.63 15.37
CA THR A 281 -11.32 -9.84 14.58
C THR A 281 -10.17 -10.11 13.59
N GLN A 282 -10.07 -11.34 13.10
CA GLN A 282 -9.05 -11.71 12.13
C GLN A 282 -9.13 -10.89 10.84
N ASP A 283 -10.34 -10.62 10.34
CA ASP A 283 -10.54 -9.85 9.11
C ASP A 283 -10.13 -8.38 9.32
N GLN A 284 -10.53 -7.76 10.43
CA GLN A 284 -10.08 -6.41 10.80
C GLN A 284 -8.55 -6.33 10.93
N TYR A 285 -7.94 -7.31 11.60
CA TYR A 285 -6.49 -7.38 11.76
C TYR A 285 -5.79 -7.43 10.39
N ASN A 286 -6.24 -8.29 9.48
CA ASN A 286 -5.64 -8.44 8.16
C ASN A 286 -5.86 -7.19 7.28
N SER A 287 -7.06 -6.60 7.29
CA SER A 287 -7.33 -5.38 6.54
C SER A 287 -6.49 -4.20 7.03
N PHE A 288 -6.42 -4.00 8.35
CA PHE A 288 -5.61 -2.93 8.92
C PHE A 288 -4.12 -3.21 8.73
N PHE A 289 -3.66 -4.47 8.81
CA PHE A 289 -2.28 -4.83 8.56
C PHE A 289 -1.86 -4.48 7.12
N THR A 290 -2.75 -4.72 6.17
CA THR A 290 -2.61 -4.31 4.76
C THR A 290 -2.45 -2.79 4.64
N LEU A 291 -3.29 -2.02 5.35
CA LEU A 291 -3.19 -0.57 5.36
C LEU A 291 -1.97 -0.03 6.11
N HIS A 292 -1.54 -0.62 7.23
CA HIS A 292 -0.45 -0.09 8.04
C HIS A 292 0.86 -0.03 7.27
N GLY A 293 1.28 -1.14 6.66
CA GLY A 293 2.52 -1.18 5.86
C GLY A 293 2.48 -0.18 4.71
N THR A 294 1.38 -0.19 3.95
CA THR A 294 1.17 0.72 2.82
C THR A 294 1.14 2.19 3.24
N THR A 295 0.48 2.48 4.36
CA THR A 295 0.36 3.85 4.91
C THR A 295 1.72 4.36 5.36
N MET A 296 2.47 3.57 6.14
CA MET A 296 3.76 4.00 6.67
C MET A 296 4.79 4.25 5.56
N ILE A 297 4.79 3.42 4.51
CA ILE A 297 5.76 3.52 3.42
C ILE A 297 5.31 4.56 2.39
N PHE A 298 4.15 4.36 1.77
CA PHE A 298 3.72 5.13 0.60
C PHE A 298 2.97 6.42 0.94
N LEU A 299 2.32 6.51 2.10
CA LEU A 299 1.53 7.68 2.48
C LEU A 299 2.22 8.56 3.52
N ALA A 300 3.14 8.01 4.31
CA ALA A 300 3.93 8.73 5.31
C ALA A 300 5.38 8.94 4.87
N ALA A 301 6.22 7.90 4.81
CA ALA A 301 7.66 8.07 4.61
C ALA A 301 8.02 8.69 3.25
N MET A 302 7.51 8.16 2.14
CA MET A 302 7.77 8.71 0.80
C MET A 302 7.25 10.15 0.64
N PRO A 303 6.00 10.48 1.01
CA PRO A 303 5.51 11.85 0.95
C PRO A 303 6.27 12.81 1.87
N MET A 304 6.76 12.36 3.03
CA MET A 304 7.62 13.18 3.90
C MET A 304 8.95 13.53 3.24
N ILE A 305 9.57 12.58 2.54
CA ILE A 305 10.77 12.84 1.73
C ILE A 305 10.46 13.82 0.61
N ALA A 306 9.34 13.62 -0.10
CA ALA A 306 8.89 14.52 -1.15
C ALA A 306 8.63 15.93 -0.61
N ALA A 307 8.15 16.07 0.64
CA ALA A 307 7.96 17.35 1.31
C ALA A 307 9.27 18.11 1.48
N PHE A 308 10.30 17.45 2.02
CA PHE A 308 11.62 18.05 2.19
C PHE A 308 12.32 18.31 0.85
N ALA A 309 12.19 17.40 -0.11
CA ALA A 309 12.72 17.58 -1.45
C ALA A 309 12.12 18.82 -2.12
N ASN A 310 10.80 18.98 -2.04
CA ASN A 310 10.09 20.16 -2.51
C ASN A 310 10.59 21.43 -1.85
N TRP A 311 10.67 21.46 -0.52
CA TRP A 311 11.09 22.64 0.22
C TRP A 311 12.55 23.03 -0.02
N ILE A 312 13.46 22.06 0.01
CA ILE A 312 14.88 22.31 0.20
C ILE A 312 15.68 22.23 -1.10
N ILE A 313 15.32 21.38 -2.06
CA ILE A 313 16.16 21.19 -3.27
C ILE A 313 16.31 22.49 -4.07
N PRO A 314 15.23 23.22 -4.43
CA PRO A 314 15.38 24.47 -5.15
C PRO A 314 16.25 25.48 -4.39
N LEU A 315 16.15 25.50 -3.06
CA LEU A 315 16.96 26.37 -2.20
C LEU A 315 18.44 25.98 -2.21
N GLN A 316 18.74 24.68 -2.09
CA GLN A 316 20.10 24.13 -2.08
C GLN A 316 20.84 24.32 -3.39
N ILE A 317 20.12 24.29 -4.53
CA ILE A 317 20.72 24.47 -5.85
C ILE A 317 20.63 25.91 -6.38
N GLY A 318 20.05 26.84 -5.63
CA GLY A 318 19.89 28.23 -6.05
C GLY A 318 18.84 28.46 -7.15
N ALA A 319 17.86 27.56 -7.28
CA ALA A 319 16.77 27.66 -8.25
C ALA A 319 15.58 28.46 -7.69
N LYS A 320 14.82 29.11 -8.58
CA LYS A 320 13.64 29.91 -8.21
C LYS A 320 12.44 29.05 -7.81
N ASP A 321 12.30 27.90 -8.45
CA ASP A 321 11.24 26.91 -8.31
C ASP A 321 11.72 25.58 -8.95
N LEU A 322 10.86 24.56 -9.00
CA LEU A 322 11.06 23.32 -9.76
C LEU A 322 10.89 23.51 -11.28
N ALA A 323 11.37 22.55 -12.08
CA ALA A 323 11.30 22.58 -13.54
C ALA A 323 9.87 22.54 -14.08
N PHE A 324 9.00 21.77 -13.44
CA PHE A 324 7.59 21.60 -13.83
C PHE A 324 6.65 21.85 -12.63
N PRO A 325 6.42 23.12 -12.22
CA PRO A 325 5.63 23.45 -11.02
C PRO A 325 4.20 22.89 -11.02
N ARG A 326 3.55 22.85 -12.20
CA ARG A 326 2.20 22.28 -12.35
C ARG A 326 2.16 20.76 -12.25
N VAL A 327 3.19 20.08 -12.77
CA VAL A 327 3.32 18.63 -12.66
C VAL A 327 3.56 18.23 -11.21
N ASN A 328 4.32 19.06 -10.47
CA ASN A 328 4.52 18.89 -9.03
C ASN A 328 3.20 18.90 -8.25
N ALA A 329 2.37 19.92 -8.47
CA ALA A 329 1.06 20.03 -7.83
C ALA A 329 0.14 18.86 -8.23
N MET A 330 0.17 18.44 -9.50
CA MET A 330 -0.58 17.26 -9.96
C MET A 330 -0.12 15.97 -9.28
N GLY A 331 1.20 15.79 -9.06
CA GLY A 331 1.75 14.66 -8.29
C GLY A 331 1.14 14.59 -6.90
N PHE A 332 1.08 15.72 -6.18
CA PHE A 332 0.45 15.77 -4.86
C PHE A 332 -1.03 15.36 -4.91
N TRP A 333 -1.80 15.87 -5.87
CA TRP A 333 -3.22 15.53 -5.97
C TRP A 333 -3.45 14.06 -6.31
N MET A 334 -2.62 13.46 -7.17
CA MET A 334 -2.68 12.02 -7.44
C MET A 334 -2.39 11.19 -6.18
N LEU A 335 -1.45 11.62 -5.34
CA LEU A 335 -1.22 11.01 -4.02
C LEU A 335 -2.48 11.11 -3.14
N ALA A 336 -3.08 12.30 -3.02
CA ALA A 336 -4.27 12.49 -2.20
C ALA A 336 -5.45 11.62 -2.65
N PHE A 337 -5.73 11.55 -3.96
CA PHE A 337 -6.78 10.69 -4.50
C PHE A 337 -6.46 9.19 -4.37
N SER A 338 -5.19 8.80 -4.46
CA SER A 338 -4.79 7.41 -4.25
C SER A 338 -5.13 6.91 -2.85
N SER A 339 -4.97 7.74 -1.81
CA SER A 339 -5.36 7.34 -0.45
C SER A 339 -6.85 7.09 -0.30
N ILE A 340 -7.71 7.81 -1.05
CA ILE A 340 -9.15 7.55 -1.03
C ILE A 340 -9.44 6.15 -1.58
N LEU A 341 -8.75 5.73 -2.64
CA LEU A 341 -8.89 4.39 -3.20
C LEU A 341 -8.36 3.30 -2.25
N LEU A 342 -7.17 3.52 -1.67
CA LEU A 342 -6.55 2.57 -0.74
C LEU A 342 -7.43 2.29 0.49
N TYR A 343 -8.05 3.34 1.03
CA TYR A 343 -8.93 3.23 2.20
C TYR A 343 -10.39 2.91 1.81
N GLY A 344 -10.75 3.05 0.54
CA GLY A 344 -12.11 2.92 0.04
C GLY A 344 -12.78 1.60 0.45
N GLY A 345 -12.05 0.48 0.37
CA GLY A 345 -12.55 -0.82 0.80
C GLY A 345 -12.91 -0.88 2.28
N VAL A 346 -12.06 -0.32 3.15
CA VAL A 346 -12.35 -0.29 4.59
C VAL A 346 -13.51 0.65 4.90
N LEU A 347 -13.62 1.77 4.17
CA LEU A 347 -14.75 2.71 4.28
C LEU A 347 -16.08 2.14 3.78
N SER A 348 -16.04 1.09 2.94
CA SER A 348 -17.23 0.41 2.42
C SER A 348 -17.51 -0.93 3.12
N GLY A 349 -16.79 -1.28 4.19
CA GLY A 349 -16.94 -2.55 4.93
C GLY A 349 -16.13 -3.73 4.37
N GLU A 350 -15.57 -3.60 3.18
CA GLU A 350 -14.87 -4.68 2.45
C GLU A 350 -13.34 -4.46 2.38
N GLY A 351 -12.69 -4.18 3.50
CA GLY A 351 -11.27 -3.85 3.56
C GLY A 351 -10.35 -4.89 2.89
N ALA A 352 -9.42 -4.43 2.05
CA ALA A 352 -8.43 -5.31 1.42
C ALA A 352 -7.56 -6.01 2.46
N ASP A 353 -7.45 -7.34 2.41
CA ASP A 353 -6.78 -8.20 3.39
C ASP A 353 -5.53 -8.91 2.85
N ILE A 354 -4.95 -8.36 1.77
CA ILE A 354 -3.89 -8.98 0.96
C ILE A 354 -2.46 -8.61 1.37
N THR A 355 -2.29 -7.91 2.49
CA THR A 355 -1.03 -7.32 2.99
C THR A 355 -0.43 -6.27 2.04
N TRP A 356 0.53 -5.47 2.51
CA TRP A 356 1.20 -4.46 1.67
C TRP A 356 1.99 -5.06 0.48
N THR A 357 2.31 -6.36 0.52
CA THR A 357 3.04 -7.07 -0.54
C THR A 357 2.13 -7.67 -1.61
N MET A 358 0.82 -7.77 -1.35
CA MET A 358 -0.20 -8.15 -2.34
C MET A 358 0.11 -9.44 -3.12
N TYR A 359 0.67 -10.46 -2.45
CA TYR A 359 1.14 -11.68 -3.12
C TYR A 359 0.02 -12.37 -3.91
N ALA A 360 0.27 -12.65 -5.19
CA ALA A 360 -0.50 -13.62 -5.95
C ALA A 360 -0.11 -15.05 -5.53
N PRO A 361 -1.02 -16.05 -5.61
CA PRO A 361 -2.38 -15.96 -6.15
C PRO A 361 -3.43 -15.40 -5.18
N PHE A 362 -3.07 -15.18 -3.90
CA PHE A 362 -4.01 -14.72 -2.88
C PHE A 362 -4.72 -13.41 -3.28
N SER A 363 -3.96 -12.44 -3.79
CA SER A 363 -4.50 -11.16 -4.26
C SER A 363 -5.26 -11.21 -5.59
N SER A 364 -5.04 -12.25 -6.42
CA SER A 364 -5.68 -12.40 -7.74
C SER A 364 -6.90 -13.33 -7.72
N SER A 365 -7.06 -14.17 -6.70
CA SER A 365 -8.16 -15.13 -6.60
C SER A 365 -9.54 -14.46 -6.56
N GLY A 366 -10.49 -15.01 -7.32
CA GLY A 366 -11.88 -14.55 -7.39
C GLY A 366 -12.85 -15.32 -6.47
N GLY A 367 -12.37 -16.39 -5.79
CA GLY A 367 -13.22 -17.32 -5.03
C GLY A 367 -12.88 -17.50 -3.54
N GLU A 368 -11.82 -16.88 -3.03
CA GLU A 368 -11.43 -16.93 -1.60
C GLU A 368 -11.34 -15.52 -0.99
N LYS A 369 -11.21 -15.43 0.35
CA LYS A 369 -10.89 -14.16 1.05
C LYS A 369 -9.69 -13.51 0.36
N GLY A 370 -9.83 -12.26 -0.08
CA GLY A 370 -8.98 -11.59 -1.08
C GLY A 370 -9.78 -11.10 -2.29
N ALA A 371 -10.89 -11.75 -2.64
CA ALA A 371 -11.81 -11.41 -3.73
C ALA A 371 -12.84 -10.30 -3.39
N SER A 372 -12.44 -9.24 -2.67
CA SER A 372 -13.37 -8.14 -2.33
C SER A 372 -13.31 -6.97 -3.30
N ALA A 373 -14.38 -6.16 -3.36
CA ALA A 373 -14.34 -4.90 -4.12
C ALA A 373 -13.29 -3.95 -3.54
N GLY A 374 -13.08 -3.99 -2.22
CA GLY A 374 -12.03 -3.21 -1.55
C GLY A 374 -10.62 -3.61 -1.93
N THR A 375 -10.33 -4.89 -2.19
CA THR A 375 -9.04 -5.31 -2.77
C THR A 375 -8.84 -4.71 -4.15
N THR A 376 -9.88 -4.66 -4.99
CA THR A 376 -9.81 -4.03 -6.32
C THR A 376 -9.56 -2.52 -6.22
N LEU A 377 -10.23 -1.82 -5.27
CA LEU A 377 -9.96 -0.41 -4.98
C LEU A 377 -8.53 -0.18 -4.47
N PHE A 378 -8.04 -1.05 -3.60
CA PHE A 378 -6.68 -0.97 -3.07
C PHE A 378 -5.64 -1.11 -4.19
N VAL A 379 -5.77 -2.11 -5.06
CA VAL A 379 -4.90 -2.32 -6.22
C VAL A 379 -4.94 -1.10 -7.16
N ALA A 380 -6.12 -0.54 -7.43
CA ALA A 380 -6.26 0.71 -8.20
C ALA A 380 -5.55 1.90 -7.53
N GLY A 381 -5.63 1.98 -6.20
CA GLY A 381 -4.91 2.98 -5.39
C GLY A 381 -3.39 2.88 -5.55
N ILE A 382 -2.82 1.68 -5.55
CA ILE A 382 -1.39 1.45 -5.79
C ILE A 382 -0.97 1.91 -7.19
N VAL A 383 -1.79 1.66 -8.23
CA VAL A 383 -1.52 2.17 -9.58
C VAL A 383 -1.48 3.71 -9.59
N MET A 384 -2.44 4.36 -8.91
CA MET A 384 -2.50 5.81 -8.82
C MET A 384 -1.32 6.41 -8.02
N LEU A 385 -0.86 5.73 -6.96
CA LEU A 385 0.39 6.08 -6.26
C LEU A 385 1.60 6.04 -7.20
N GLY A 386 1.69 5.02 -8.05
CA GLY A 386 2.76 4.91 -9.06
C GLY A 386 2.77 6.10 -10.01
N ILE A 387 1.61 6.58 -10.44
CA ILE A 387 1.48 7.78 -11.28
C ILE A 387 1.99 9.03 -10.52
N SER A 388 1.56 9.22 -9.27
CA SER A 388 2.01 10.34 -8.42
C SER A 388 3.54 10.41 -8.28
N SER A 389 4.14 9.27 -7.93
CA SER A 389 5.59 9.13 -7.75
C SER A 389 6.37 9.38 -9.05
N THR A 390 5.84 8.93 -10.19
CA THR A 390 6.45 9.16 -11.51
C THR A 390 6.50 10.65 -11.85
N LEU A 391 5.37 11.36 -11.67
CA LEU A 391 5.26 12.80 -11.97
C LEU A 391 6.19 13.63 -11.07
N SER A 392 6.28 13.27 -9.79
CA SER A 392 7.14 13.97 -8.82
C SER A 392 8.62 13.70 -9.11
N GLY A 393 8.98 12.44 -9.36
CA GLY A 393 10.37 12.03 -9.56
C GLY A 393 11.01 12.63 -10.82
N VAL A 394 10.30 12.65 -11.95
CA VAL A 394 10.80 13.28 -13.18
C VAL A 394 11.06 14.77 -12.99
N ASN A 395 10.22 15.43 -12.19
CA ASN A 395 10.36 16.85 -11.91
C ASN A 395 11.62 17.16 -11.08
N PHE A 396 11.88 16.37 -10.04
CA PHE A 396 13.11 16.53 -9.25
C PHE A 396 14.37 16.27 -10.08
N ILE A 397 14.38 15.20 -10.89
CA ILE A 397 15.51 14.89 -11.78
C ILE A 397 15.76 16.04 -12.76
N ALA A 398 14.72 16.51 -13.46
CA ALA A 398 14.84 17.62 -14.40
C ALA A 398 15.36 18.90 -13.74
N THR A 399 14.83 19.22 -12.55
CA THR A 399 15.25 20.40 -11.77
C THR A 399 16.74 20.32 -11.42
N ILE A 400 17.19 19.21 -10.82
CA ILE A 400 18.57 19.04 -10.38
C ILE A 400 19.53 19.07 -11.57
N MET A 401 19.15 18.49 -12.71
CA MET A 401 20.02 18.44 -13.89
C MET A 401 20.18 19.79 -14.59
N THR A 402 19.11 20.60 -14.65
CA THR A 402 19.03 21.74 -15.57
C THR A 402 18.96 23.12 -14.90
N MET A 403 18.63 23.20 -13.60
CA MET A 403 18.34 24.48 -12.93
C MET A 403 19.34 24.88 -11.84
N ARG A 404 20.47 24.16 -11.72
CA ARG A 404 21.53 24.51 -10.77
C ARG A 404 22.11 25.89 -11.06
N ALA A 405 22.24 26.68 -10.00
CA ALA A 405 22.87 27.98 -10.05
C ALA A 405 24.37 27.89 -10.39
N PRO A 406 24.97 28.97 -10.93
CA PRO A 406 26.40 29.01 -11.19
C PRO A 406 27.23 28.63 -9.96
N GLY A 407 28.28 27.83 -10.14
CA GLY A 407 29.13 27.33 -9.05
C GLY A 407 28.65 26.04 -8.38
N VAL A 408 27.35 25.70 -8.46
CA VAL A 408 26.79 24.44 -7.97
C VAL A 408 27.10 23.32 -8.99
N THR A 409 28.36 22.87 -9.04
CA THR A 409 28.75 21.74 -9.90
C THR A 409 28.32 20.41 -9.29
N TRP A 410 28.30 19.33 -10.08
CA TRP A 410 27.97 17.99 -9.59
C TRP A 410 28.73 17.62 -8.31
N MET A 411 30.04 17.84 -8.26
CA MET A 411 30.86 17.51 -7.08
C MET A 411 30.93 18.62 -6.01
N LYS A 412 29.98 19.57 -6.04
CA LYS A 412 29.81 20.62 -5.02
C LYS A 412 28.37 20.75 -4.50
N MET A 413 27.46 19.93 -5.04
CA MET A 413 26.04 19.92 -4.68
C MET A 413 25.84 19.31 -3.28
N PRO A 414 24.94 19.84 -2.44
CA PRO A 414 24.68 19.26 -1.11
C PRO A 414 24.34 17.77 -1.14
N LEU A 415 24.71 17.04 -0.09
CA LEU A 415 24.54 15.59 -0.02
C LEU A 415 23.06 15.19 0.06
N PHE A 416 22.21 16.04 0.64
CA PHE A 416 20.75 15.87 0.58
C PHE A 416 20.21 15.98 -0.86
N THR A 417 20.70 16.92 -1.66
CA THR A 417 20.29 17.01 -3.07
C THR A 417 20.80 15.81 -3.87
N TRP A 418 22.04 15.36 -3.63
CA TRP A 418 22.56 14.12 -4.24
C TRP A 418 21.75 12.89 -3.87
N SER A 419 21.38 12.76 -2.60
CA SER A 419 20.64 11.59 -2.12
C SER A 419 19.24 11.52 -2.73
N VAL A 420 18.54 12.65 -2.86
CA VAL A 420 17.25 12.70 -3.54
C VAL A 420 17.39 12.47 -5.05
N PHE A 421 18.47 12.92 -5.68
CA PHE A 421 18.74 12.61 -7.09
C PHE A 421 18.91 11.10 -7.29
N VAL A 422 19.73 10.44 -6.47
CA VAL A 422 19.93 8.98 -6.53
C VAL A 422 18.62 8.24 -6.27
N ALA A 423 17.88 8.63 -5.22
CA ALA A 423 16.60 8.02 -4.88
C ALA A 423 15.58 8.12 -6.04
N ASN A 424 15.43 9.30 -6.67
CA ASN A 424 14.52 9.43 -7.81
C ASN A 424 14.99 8.66 -9.04
N ALA A 425 16.30 8.58 -9.30
CA ALA A 425 16.83 7.77 -10.39
C ALA A 425 16.51 6.28 -10.19
N MET A 426 16.68 5.76 -8.97
CA MET A 426 16.29 4.40 -8.63
C MET A 426 14.79 4.19 -8.79
N LEU A 427 13.98 5.09 -8.23
CA LEU A 427 12.52 5.01 -8.31
C LEU A 427 12.05 4.95 -9.76
N TYR A 428 12.60 5.79 -10.65
CA TYR A 428 12.18 5.80 -12.05
C TYR A 428 12.55 4.51 -12.81
N LEU A 429 13.63 3.84 -12.42
CA LEU A 429 14.05 2.58 -13.02
C LEU A 429 13.30 1.37 -12.45
N SER A 430 12.90 1.40 -11.17
CA SER A 430 12.27 0.27 -10.49
C SER A 430 10.74 0.31 -10.53
N LEU A 431 10.14 1.50 -10.49
CA LEU A 431 8.68 1.70 -10.41
C LEU A 431 7.88 1.09 -11.56
N PRO A 432 8.35 1.04 -12.83
CA PRO A 432 7.63 0.36 -13.89
C PRO A 432 7.32 -1.11 -13.58
N ALA A 433 8.19 -1.82 -12.84
CA ALA A 433 7.94 -3.21 -12.47
C ALA A 433 6.73 -3.36 -11.54
N LEU A 434 6.61 -2.49 -10.52
CA LEU A 434 5.43 -2.46 -9.64
C LEU A 434 4.18 -2.09 -10.43
N ILE A 435 4.23 -1.03 -11.25
CA ILE A 435 3.05 -0.55 -11.99
C ILE A 435 2.55 -1.64 -12.93
N ILE A 436 3.44 -2.26 -13.72
CA ILE A 436 3.06 -3.32 -14.66
C ILE A 436 2.48 -4.52 -13.91
N GLY A 437 3.16 -4.98 -12.85
CA GLY A 437 2.65 -6.11 -12.06
C GLY A 437 1.27 -5.81 -11.46
N THR A 438 1.13 -4.64 -10.84
CA THR A 438 -0.14 -4.19 -10.23
C THR A 438 -1.25 -4.03 -11.28
N VAL A 439 -0.93 -3.56 -12.49
CA VAL A 439 -1.89 -3.48 -13.59
C VAL A 439 -2.31 -4.88 -14.05
N TYR A 440 -1.39 -5.84 -14.17
CA TYR A 440 -1.76 -7.24 -14.47
C TYR A 440 -2.70 -7.79 -13.41
N LEU A 441 -2.39 -7.55 -12.13
CA LEU A 441 -3.23 -7.97 -11.02
C LEU A 441 -4.60 -7.30 -11.07
N TYR A 442 -4.65 -6.01 -11.41
CA TYR A 442 -5.90 -5.29 -11.59
C TYR A 442 -6.73 -5.85 -12.74
N LEU A 443 -6.11 -6.20 -13.88
CA LEU A 443 -6.78 -6.79 -15.03
C LEU A 443 -7.29 -8.21 -14.73
N ASP A 444 -6.52 -9.02 -14.00
CA ASP A 444 -6.94 -10.35 -13.57
C ASP A 444 -8.24 -10.25 -12.76
N ARG A 445 -8.33 -9.25 -11.89
CA ARG A 445 -9.50 -8.99 -11.03
C ARG A 445 -10.70 -8.34 -11.72
N THR A 446 -10.51 -7.62 -12.83
CA THR A 446 -11.57 -6.75 -13.39
C THR A 446 -12.12 -7.19 -14.73
N ILE A 447 -11.26 -7.71 -15.61
CA ILE A 447 -11.66 -8.15 -16.95
C ILE A 447 -11.31 -9.62 -17.20
N GLY A 448 -10.88 -10.34 -16.17
CA GLY A 448 -10.65 -11.78 -16.22
C GLY A 448 -9.40 -12.21 -17.00
N THR A 449 -8.33 -11.39 -16.99
CA THR A 449 -7.02 -11.91 -17.41
C THR A 449 -6.49 -12.93 -16.40
N VAL A 450 -5.45 -13.68 -16.76
CA VAL A 450 -4.93 -14.79 -15.95
C VAL A 450 -3.41 -14.76 -15.85
N PHE A 451 -2.82 -13.58 -15.65
CA PHE A 451 -1.36 -13.44 -15.58
C PHE A 451 -0.75 -14.23 -14.42
N TYR A 452 -1.45 -14.30 -13.29
CA TYR A 452 -0.97 -14.94 -12.07
C TYR A 452 -1.69 -16.24 -11.70
N ASP A 453 -2.63 -16.70 -12.52
CA ASP A 453 -3.37 -17.94 -12.25
C ASP A 453 -2.67 -19.15 -12.88
N ALA A 454 -2.09 -19.99 -12.02
CA ALA A 454 -1.39 -21.20 -12.44
C ALA A 454 -2.30 -22.22 -13.16
N ALA A 455 -3.60 -22.24 -12.89
CA ALA A 455 -4.55 -23.15 -13.53
C ALA A 455 -4.69 -22.88 -15.04
N TYR A 456 -4.46 -21.63 -15.46
CA TYR A 456 -4.52 -21.19 -16.86
C TYR A 456 -3.14 -20.90 -17.46
N GLY A 457 -2.06 -21.32 -16.79
CA GLY A 457 -0.68 -21.16 -17.26
C GLY A 457 -0.01 -19.84 -16.88
N GLY A 458 -0.62 -19.04 -16.00
CA GLY A 458 0.01 -17.89 -15.34
C GLY A 458 1.06 -18.30 -14.31
N ASP A 459 1.85 -17.33 -13.84
CA ASP A 459 2.95 -17.58 -12.88
C ASP A 459 2.77 -16.70 -11.63
N PRO A 460 2.30 -17.25 -10.50
CA PRO A 460 2.19 -16.49 -9.25
C PRO A 460 3.54 -15.95 -8.72
N ILE A 461 4.65 -16.64 -9.00
CA ILE A 461 6.00 -16.23 -8.55
C ILE A 461 6.49 -15.02 -9.36
N LEU A 462 5.98 -14.81 -10.57
CA LEU A 462 6.23 -13.60 -11.34
C LEU A 462 5.84 -12.33 -10.57
N TRP A 463 4.71 -12.35 -9.83
CA TRP A 463 4.33 -11.23 -8.96
C TRP A 463 5.43 -10.91 -7.96
N ALA A 464 5.95 -11.93 -7.26
CA ALA A 464 7.01 -11.75 -6.27
C ALA A 464 8.27 -11.13 -6.89
N HIS A 465 8.68 -11.58 -8.08
CA HIS A 465 9.81 -10.99 -8.79
C HIS A 465 9.57 -9.52 -9.15
N LEU A 466 8.42 -9.19 -9.74
CA LEU A 466 8.08 -7.82 -10.14
C LEU A 466 7.98 -6.88 -8.93
N PHE A 467 7.29 -7.34 -7.89
CA PHE A 467 7.12 -6.60 -6.65
C PHE A 467 8.47 -6.34 -5.99
N TRP A 468 9.34 -7.35 -5.83
CA TRP A 468 10.62 -7.15 -5.14
C TRP A 468 11.68 -6.47 -6.00
N PHE A 469 11.66 -6.63 -7.33
CA PHE A 469 12.49 -5.84 -8.23
C PHE A 469 12.21 -4.34 -8.07
N PHE A 470 10.97 -3.97 -7.74
CA PHE A 470 10.64 -2.64 -7.27
C PHE A 470 11.02 -2.42 -5.80
N GLY A 471 10.54 -3.30 -4.92
CA GLY A 471 10.45 -3.12 -3.48
C GLY A 471 11.82 -3.03 -2.80
N HIS A 472 12.82 -3.76 -3.30
CA HIS A 472 14.15 -3.66 -2.73
C HIS A 472 14.88 -2.35 -3.11
N PRO A 473 14.89 -1.90 -4.38
CA PRO A 473 15.29 -0.52 -4.69
C PRO A 473 14.48 0.51 -3.91
N GLU A 474 13.19 0.30 -3.72
CA GLU A 474 12.30 1.22 -3.02
C GLU A 474 12.71 1.46 -1.55
N VAL A 475 13.11 0.42 -0.81
CA VAL A 475 13.62 0.65 0.56
C VAL A 475 14.87 1.55 0.56
N TYR A 476 15.68 1.53 -0.51
CA TYR A 476 16.77 2.49 -0.68
C TYR A 476 16.30 3.89 -1.07
N VAL A 477 15.27 4.01 -1.91
CA VAL A 477 14.61 5.30 -2.22
C VAL A 477 14.16 6.00 -0.94
N VAL A 478 13.75 5.24 0.07
CA VAL A 478 13.26 5.76 1.34
C VAL A 478 14.39 6.06 2.35
N ILE A 479 15.50 5.31 2.36
CA ILE A 479 16.60 5.54 3.32
C ILE A 479 17.70 6.49 2.82
N VAL A 480 17.99 6.52 1.51
CA VAL A 480 19.07 7.33 0.95
C VAL A 480 18.85 8.83 1.20
N PRO A 481 17.63 9.39 1.03
CA PRO A 481 17.33 10.77 1.41
C PRO A 481 17.62 11.07 2.89
N ALA A 482 17.28 10.16 3.81
CA ALA A 482 17.61 10.29 5.22
C ALA A 482 19.13 10.32 5.46
N PHE A 483 19.92 9.56 4.72
CA PHE A 483 21.38 9.67 4.74
C PHE A 483 21.85 11.07 4.34
N GLY A 484 21.21 11.67 3.34
CA GLY A 484 21.48 13.04 2.92
C GLY A 484 21.21 14.05 4.04
N VAL A 485 20.05 13.95 4.70
CA VAL A 485 19.70 14.79 5.85
C VAL A 485 20.74 14.66 6.95
N VAL A 486 21.04 13.43 7.37
CA VAL A 486 22.01 13.16 8.45
C VAL A 486 23.38 13.70 8.09
N SER A 487 23.79 13.62 6.82
CA SER A 487 25.06 14.20 6.36
C SER A 487 25.11 15.72 6.54
N GLU A 488 24.04 16.43 6.15
CA GLU A 488 23.95 17.89 6.32
C GLU A 488 23.91 18.28 7.80
N VAL A 489 23.07 17.61 8.59
CA VAL A 489 22.89 17.90 10.02
C VAL A 489 24.18 17.65 10.80
N LEU A 490 24.86 16.53 10.58
CA LEU A 490 26.10 16.21 11.29
C LEU A 490 27.23 17.15 10.90
N ALA A 491 27.35 17.52 9.61
CA ALA A 491 28.35 18.49 9.16
C ALA A 491 28.13 19.88 9.81
N THR A 492 26.90 20.40 9.73
CA THR A 492 26.54 21.69 10.36
C THR A 492 26.73 21.65 11.88
N SER A 493 26.27 20.58 12.54
CA SER A 493 26.35 20.46 14.00
C SER A 493 27.78 20.28 14.51
N ALA A 494 28.65 19.63 13.73
CA ALA A 494 30.08 19.49 14.03
C ALA A 494 30.90 20.75 13.69
N LYS A 495 30.30 21.73 12.99
CA LYS A 495 30.95 22.91 12.42
C LYS A 495 32.13 22.55 11.51
N ARG A 496 31.95 21.51 10.70
CA ARG A 496 32.99 20.97 9.82
C ARG A 496 32.40 20.58 8.47
N SER A 497 33.24 20.55 7.46
CA SER A 497 32.90 19.90 6.20
C SER A 497 32.74 18.40 6.41
N ILE A 498 31.84 17.79 5.64
CA ILE A 498 31.65 16.34 5.66
C ILE A 498 32.96 15.64 5.25
N PHE A 499 33.41 14.70 6.06
CA PHE A 499 34.57 13.89 5.73
C PHE A 499 34.24 12.98 4.55
N GLY A 500 35.15 12.91 3.57
CA GLY A 500 35.01 12.01 2.45
C GLY A 500 33.82 12.31 1.52
N TYR A 501 33.49 13.59 1.25
CA TYR A 501 32.37 13.97 0.38
C TYR A 501 32.26 13.14 -0.91
N ARG A 502 33.35 12.97 -1.67
CA ARG A 502 33.33 12.15 -2.90
C ARG A 502 33.01 10.67 -2.62
N SER A 503 33.56 10.13 -1.54
CA SER A 503 33.28 8.77 -1.08
C SER A 503 31.81 8.61 -0.70
N MET A 504 31.20 9.61 -0.04
CA MET A 504 29.76 9.62 0.26
C MET A 504 28.90 9.61 -1.02
N VAL A 505 29.23 10.45 -2.00
CA VAL A 505 28.52 10.49 -3.30
C VAL A 505 28.62 9.15 -4.01
N TYR A 506 29.82 8.58 -4.13
CA TYR A 506 30.02 7.27 -4.76
C TYR A 506 29.36 6.12 -3.99
N ALA A 507 29.32 6.19 -2.66
CA ALA A 507 28.62 5.19 -1.85
C ALA A 507 27.11 5.23 -2.10
N MET A 508 26.49 6.41 -2.16
CA MET A 508 25.06 6.55 -2.49
C MET A 508 24.77 6.06 -3.92
N ALA A 509 25.57 6.48 -4.90
CA ALA A 509 25.41 6.00 -6.28
C ALA A 509 25.63 4.48 -6.40
N GLY A 510 26.59 3.93 -5.66
CA GLY A 510 26.87 2.49 -5.60
C GLY A 510 25.70 1.70 -5.03
N ILE A 511 25.07 2.17 -3.94
CA ILE A 511 23.82 1.60 -3.42
C ILE A 511 22.73 1.66 -4.50
N GLY A 512 22.65 2.77 -5.24
CA GLY A 512 21.69 2.93 -6.32
C GLY A 512 21.82 1.91 -7.44
N VAL A 513 23.03 1.49 -7.77
CA VAL A 513 23.27 0.41 -8.76
C VAL A 513 23.05 -0.96 -8.14
N LEU A 514 23.61 -1.22 -6.96
CA LEU A 514 23.52 -2.53 -6.30
C LEU A 514 22.08 -2.90 -5.95
N GLY A 515 21.21 -1.92 -5.66
CA GLY A 515 19.80 -2.16 -5.34
C GLY A 515 19.04 -2.96 -6.40
N PHE A 516 19.48 -2.93 -7.66
CA PHE A 516 18.85 -3.66 -8.77
C PHE A 516 19.35 -5.09 -8.95
N ILE A 517 20.31 -5.57 -8.15
CA ILE A 517 20.88 -6.92 -8.30
C ILE A 517 20.84 -7.73 -6.99
N VAL A 518 19.91 -7.39 -6.10
CA VAL A 518 19.80 -7.98 -4.75
C VAL A 518 18.38 -8.37 -4.37
N TRP A 519 17.37 -7.99 -5.16
CA TRP A 519 15.96 -8.13 -4.77
C TRP A 519 15.54 -9.56 -4.41
N GLY A 520 16.20 -10.56 -5.03
CA GLY A 520 15.90 -11.97 -4.82
C GLY A 520 16.18 -12.45 -3.39
N HIS A 521 16.84 -11.67 -2.53
CA HIS A 521 16.97 -12.04 -1.13
C HIS A 521 15.64 -12.04 -0.36
N HIS A 522 14.59 -11.41 -0.88
CA HIS A 522 13.25 -11.50 -0.30
C HIS A 522 12.53 -12.80 -0.68
N MET A 523 13.19 -13.64 -1.47
CA MET A 523 12.63 -14.82 -2.11
C MET A 523 13.52 -16.06 -1.92
N LEU A 524 14.47 -16.05 -0.96
CA LEU A 524 15.38 -17.18 -0.77
C LEU A 524 14.66 -18.48 -0.38
N THR A 525 13.47 -18.35 0.22
CA THR A 525 12.56 -19.43 0.61
C THR A 525 11.53 -19.79 -0.47
N SER A 526 11.52 -19.11 -1.62
CA SER A 526 10.49 -19.31 -2.67
C SER A 526 10.75 -20.50 -3.59
N GLY A 527 11.80 -21.29 -3.35
CA GLY A 527 12.24 -22.36 -4.25
C GLY A 527 13.07 -21.86 -5.46
N MET A 528 13.60 -20.63 -5.40
CA MET A 528 14.47 -20.04 -6.42
C MET A 528 15.67 -20.93 -6.77
N ASP A 529 16.08 -20.91 -8.05
CA ASP A 529 17.27 -21.61 -8.57
C ASP A 529 18.48 -21.44 -7.62
N PRO A 530 19.19 -22.53 -7.25
CA PRO A 530 20.31 -22.46 -6.31
C PRO A 530 21.44 -21.51 -6.73
N THR A 531 21.70 -21.38 -8.03
CA THR A 531 22.74 -20.47 -8.56
C THR A 531 22.30 -19.03 -8.41
N LEU A 532 21.08 -18.70 -8.80
CA LEU A 532 20.53 -17.36 -8.61
C LEU A 532 20.47 -16.98 -7.13
N ARG A 533 20.06 -17.92 -6.27
CA ARG A 533 20.06 -17.76 -4.82
C ARG A 533 21.46 -17.41 -4.29
N LEU A 534 22.50 -18.15 -4.68
CA LEU A 534 23.89 -17.86 -4.29
C LEU A 534 24.33 -16.45 -4.73
N VAL A 535 23.99 -16.06 -5.97
CA VAL A 535 24.30 -14.71 -6.48
C VAL A 535 23.62 -13.65 -5.61
N MET A 536 22.33 -13.80 -5.31
CA MET A 536 21.56 -12.85 -4.50
C MET A 536 22.11 -12.74 -3.07
N MET A 537 22.57 -13.84 -2.48
CA MET A 537 23.23 -13.84 -1.17
C MET A 537 24.49 -12.96 -1.20
N LEU A 538 25.39 -13.21 -2.15
CA LEU A 538 26.69 -12.51 -2.25
C LEU A 538 26.52 -11.03 -2.59
N THR A 539 25.65 -10.70 -3.54
CA THR A 539 25.40 -9.30 -3.92
C THR A 539 24.74 -8.51 -2.80
N THR A 540 23.87 -9.14 -2.00
CA THR A 540 23.25 -8.49 -0.84
C THR A 540 24.28 -8.19 0.25
N MET A 541 25.19 -9.12 0.54
CA MET A 541 26.29 -8.88 1.48
C MET A 541 27.19 -7.73 1.02
N LEU A 542 27.39 -7.57 -0.29
CA LEU A 542 28.21 -6.48 -0.85
C LEU A 542 27.62 -5.09 -0.54
N VAL A 543 26.30 -4.95 -0.41
CA VAL A 543 25.64 -3.67 -0.09
C VAL A 543 26.03 -3.13 1.29
N ALA A 544 26.42 -4.00 2.21
CA ALA A 544 26.89 -3.58 3.53
C ALA A 544 28.17 -2.71 3.45
N ILE A 545 29.00 -2.89 2.42
CA ILE A 545 30.27 -2.15 2.27
C ILE A 545 30.02 -0.65 2.00
N PRO A 546 29.29 -0.23 0.93
CA PRO A 546 28.96 1.18 0.73
C PRO A 546 28.25 1.82 1.93
N THR A 547 27.36 1.06 2.58
CA THR A 547 26.63 1.54 3.75
C THR A 547 27.56 1.78 4.94
N GLY A 548 28.48 0.85 5.22
CA GLY A 548 29.48 0.98 6.28
C GLY A 548 30.44 2.15 6.05
N VAL A 549 30.89 2.36 4.81
CA VAL A 549 31.73 3.52 4.44
C VAL A 549 31.08 4.84 4.86
N LYS A 550 29.77 4.98 4.70
CA LYS A 550 29.05 6.19 5.12
C LYS A 550 29.01 6.35 6.63
N ILE A 551 28.79 5.27 7.39
CA ILE A 551 28.86 5.28 8.85
C ILE A 551 30.21 5.79 9.33
N PHE A 552 31.31 5.25 8.78
CA PHE A 552 32.65 5.70 9.14
C PHE A 552 32.93 7.16 8.72
N ASN A 553 32.45 7.60 7.55
CA ASN A 553 32.60 8.99 7.14
C ASN A 553 31.83 9.96 8.08
N TRP A 554 30.64 9.59 8.57
CA TRP A 554 29.94 10.39 9.58
C TRP A 554 30.69 10.44 10.90
N LEU A 555 31.20 9.30 11.39
CA LEU A 555 32.02 9.25 12.60
C LEU A 555 33.29 10.11 12.46
N ALA A 556 33.95 10.05 11.30
CA ALA A 556 35.13 10.88 11.00
C ALA A 556 34.79 12.38 10.89
N THR A 557 33.57 12.73 10.46
CA THR A 557 33.08 14.11 10.44
C THR A 557 32.90 14.66 11.87
N LEU A 558 32.38 13.82 12.78
CA LEU A 558 32.21 14.15 14.19
C LEU A 558 33.55 14.21 14.94
N TRP A 559 34.50 13.35 14.58
CA TRP A 559 35.79 13.25 15.24
C TRP A 559 36.59 14.56 15.17
N GLY A 560 36.82 15.20 16.32
CA GLY A 560 37.51 16.50 16.40
C GLY A 560 36.66 17.68 15.92
N GLY A 561 35.34 17.52 15.80
CA GLY A 561 34.39 18.62 15.61
C GLY A 561 33.96 19.25 16.93
N SER A 562 33.31 20.42 16.86
CA SER A 562 32.71 21.09 18.02
C SER A 562 31.20 20.87 17.99
N LEU A 563 30.77 19.72 18.52
CA LEU A 563 29.40 19.25 18.34
C LEU A 563 28.39 20.10 19.15
N VAL A 564 27.42 20.68 18.45
CA VAL A 564 26.28 21.35 19.08
C VAL A 564 25.15 20.34 19.29
N PHE A 565 24.87 20.02 20.56
CA PHE A 565 23.81 19.09 20.95
C PHE A 565 22.43 19.77 20.98
N LYS A 566 21.91 20.12 19.80
CA LYS A 566 20.50 20.49 19.60
C LYS A 566 19.66 19.28 19.23
N THR A 567 18.34 19.43 19.27
CA THR A 567 17.40 18.32 19.02
C THR A 567 17.65 17.65 17.67
N HIS A 568 17.89 18.41 16.59
CA HIS A 568 18.21 17.83 15.27
C HIS A 568 19.45 16.91 15.31
N THR A 569 20.47 17.28 16.09
CA THR A 569 21.71 16.50 16.27
C THR A 569 21.43 15.21 17.03
N LEU A 570 20.60 15.26 18.07
CA LEU A 570 20.23 14.07 18.84
C LEU A 570 19.51 13.03 17.97
N TRP A 571 18.60 13.46 17.10
CA TRP A 571 17.96 12.58 16.12
C TRP A 571 18.95 11.98 15.13
N ALA A 572 19.91 12.77 14.63
CA ALA A 572 20.95 12.27 13.72
C ALA A 572 21.90 11.27 14.41
N LEU A 573 22.21 11.45 15.70
CA LEU A 573 22.99 10.50 16.49
C LEU A 573 22.18 9.24 16.84
N GLY A 574 20.92 9.41 17.21
CA GLY A 574 19.99 8.29 17.42
C GLY A 574 19.89 7.42 16.18
N PHE A 575 19.74 8.05 15.00
CA PHE A 575 19.80 7.41 13.70
C PHE A 575 21.06 6.54 13.54
N LEU A 576 22.25 7.07 13.83
CA LEU A 576 23.49 6.30 13.69
C LEU A 576 23.47 5.02 14.53
N VAL A 577 22.96 5.09 15.76
CA VAL A 577 22.86 3.94 16.66
C VAL A 577 21.85 2.93 16.14
N THR A 578 20.60 3.33 15.94
CA THR A 578 19.51 2.42 15.57
C THR A 578 19.70 1.85 14.17
N PHE A 579 20.16 2.65 13.22
CA PHE A 579 20.43 2.18 11.86
C PHE A 579 21.59 1.17 11.82
N THR A 580 22.64 1.36 12.65
CA THR A 580 23.74 0.39 12.74
C THR A 580 23.25 -0.93 13.34
N MET A 581 22.43 -0.89 14.40
CA MET A 581 21.83 -2.10 14.98
C MET A 581 20.95 -2.84 13.97
N GLY A 582 20.10 -2.11 13.23
CA GLY A 582 19.30 -2.68 12.15
C GLY A 582 20.15 -3.26 11.02
N GLY A 583 21.22 -2.58 10.61
CA GLY A 583 22.15 -3.08 9.60
C GLY A 583 22.83 -4.39 10.03
N ILE A 584 23.19 -4.53 11.30
CA ILE A 584 23.76 -5.77 11.85
C ILE A 584 22.75 -6.90 11.79
N SER A 585 21.49 -6.69 12.22
CA SER A 585 20.47 -7.75 12.11
C SER A 585 20.10 -8.07 10.66
N GLY A 586 20.26 -7.12 9.74
CA GLY A 586 20.04 -7.32 8.31
C GLY A 586 21.01 -8.32 7.67
N MET A 587 22.23 -8.43 8.21
CA MET A 587 23.27 -9.32 7.68
C MET A 587 22.97 -10.81 7.87
N PHE A 588 21.95 -11.17 8.65
CA PHE A 588 21.50 -12.56 8.78
C PHE A 588 20.65 -13.02 7.58
N PHE A 589 19.88 -12.13 6.96
CA PHE A 589 18.99 -12.46 5.82
C PHE A 589 19.68 -12.86 4.51
N PRO A 590 20.85 -12.32 4.11
CA PRO A 590 21.55 -12.85 2.95
C PRO A 590 22.18 -14.22 3.21
N VAL A 591 22.08 -14.79 4.40
CA VAL A 591 22.55 -16.15 4.70
C VAL A 591 21.35 -17.09 4.61
N ALA A 592 21.16 -17.76 3.46
CA ALA A 592 19.97 -18.59 3.22
C ALA A 592 19.66 -19.62 4.32
N GLY A 593 20.69 -20.18 4.97
CA GLY A 593 20.50 -21.09 6.10
C GLY A 593 19.88 -20.43 7.34
N LEU A 594 20.17 -19.15 7.60
CA LEU A 594 19.54 -18.38 8.67
C LEU A 594 18.19 -17.81 8.22
N ASP A 595 18.10 -17.31 6.99
CA ASP A 595 16.84 -16.80 6.43
C ASP A 595 15.75 -17.87 6.46
N THR A 596 16.07 -19.14 6.17
CA THR A 596 15.09 -20.24 6.29
C THR A 596 14.40 -20.32 7.66
N HIS A 597 15.07 -19.89 8.74
CA HIS A 597 14.50 -19.87 10.10
C HIS A 597 13.89 -18.52 10.49
N PHE A 598 14.45 -17.41 9.99
CA PHE A 598 14.00 -16.07 10.36
C PHE A 598 12.95 -15.49 9.42
N HIS A 599 12.84 -16.03 8.21
CA HIS A 599 11.89 -15.60 7.19
C HIS A 599 10.47 -15.62 7.74
N ASP A 600 9.76 -14.52 7.52
CA ASP A 600 8.39 -14.29 8.01
C ASP A 600 8.17 -14.53 9.52
N THR A 601 9.22 -14.43 10.34
CA THR A 601 9.10 -14.31 11.80
C THR A 601 9.15 -12.85 12.25
N TYR A 602 8.93 -12.63 13.55
CA TYR A 602 9.16 -11.32 14.18
C TYR A 602 10.60 -10.81 14.06
N PHE A 603 11.58 -11.64 13.69
CA PHE A 603 12.96 -11.20 13.46
C PHE A 603 13.05 -10.24 12.27
N VAL A 604 12.34 -10.54 11.16
CA VAL A 604 12.23 -9.66 9.99
C VAL A 604 11.54 -8.35 10.37
N VAL A 605 10.46 -8.45 11.16
CA VAL A 605 9.72 -7.28 11.63
C VAL A 605 10.64 -6.37 12.44
N ALA A 606 11.40 -6.93 13.38
CA ALA A 606 12.33 -6.19 14.22
C ALA A 606 13.43 -5.51 13.38
N HIS A 607 14.11 -6.26 12.52
CA HIS A 607 15.14 -5.75 11.63
C HIS A 607 14.64 -4.57 10.79
N PHE A 608 13.52 -4.77 10.09
CA PHE A 608 13.00 -3.77 9.17
C PHE A 608 12.56 -2.49 9.90
N HIS A 609 11.97 -2.60 11.10
CA HIS A 609 11.60 -1.42 11.88
C HIS A 609 12.83 -0.67 12.43
N TYR A 610 13.91 -1.35 12.78
CA TYR A 610 15.16 -0.68 13.15
C TYR A 610 15.73 0.17 12.01
N VAL A 611 15.70 -0.34 10.77
CA VAL A 611 16.22 0.40 9.60
C VAL A 611 15.23 1.43 9.06
N LEU A 612 13.92 1.20 9.13
CA LEU A 612 12.92 2.14 8.60
C LEU A 612 12.55 3.22 9.63
N VAL A 613 12.18 2.84 10.85
CA VAL A 613 11.83 3.80 11.91
C VAL A 613 13.10 4.43 12.47
N GLY A 614 14.04 3.60 12.91
CA GLY A 614 15.33 4.07 13.44
C GLY A 614 16.24 4.68 12.36
N GLY A 615 16.00 4.40 11.07
CA GLY A 615 16.69 5.04 9.96
C GLY A 615 15.91 6.20 9.37
N THR A 616 14.96 5.91 8.48
CA THR A 616 14.24 6.95 7.74
C THR A 616 13.48 7.90 8.66
N ILE A 617 12.66 7.39 9.59
CA ILE A 617 11.81 8.27 10.42
C ILE A 617 12.65 9.15 11.36
N PHE A 618 13.71 8.61 11.98
CA PHE A 618 14.63 9.42 12.78
C PHE A 618 15.38 10.46 11.95
N GLY A 619 15.81 10.09 10.73
CA GLY A 619 16.36 11.05 9.76
C GLY A 619 15.37 12.15 9.41
N MET A 620 14.08 11.82 9.21
CA MET A 620 13.03 12.79 8.95
C MET A 620 12.73 13.67 10.17
N PHE A 621 12.73 13.12 11.39
CA PHE A 621 12.63 13.96 12.59
C PHE A 621 13.81 14.92 12.72
N SER A 622 15.04 14.46 12.42
CA SER A 622 16.20 15.35 12.33
C SER A 622 15.96 16.47 11.32
N ALA A 623 15.43 16.16 10.12
CA ALA A 623 15.06 17.15 9.11
C ALA A 623 14.01 18.15 9.60
N ILE A 624 12.97 17.70 10.32
CA ILE A 624 11.96 18.58 10.91
C ILE A 624 12.65 19.60 11.82
N TYR A 625 13.38 19.15 12.83
CA TYR A 625 14.03 20.07 13.77
C TYR A 625 15.08 20.98 13.11
N TYR A 626 15.73 20.51 12.04
CA TYR A 626 16.75 21.27 11.32
C TYR A 626 16.17 22.35 10.40
N TRP A 627 15.17 22.03 9.58
CA TRP A 627 14.62 22.94 8.58
C TRP A 627 13.32 23.65 8.98
N TYR A 628 12.69 23.30 10.11
CA TYR A 628 11.52 24.01 10.61
C TYR A 628 11.74 25.54 10.76
N PRO A 629 12.90 26.04 11.24
CA PRO A 629 13.17 27.47 11.25
C PRO A 629 13.18 28.11 9.85
N LYS A 630 13.66 27.39 8.83
CA LYS A 630 13.65 27.85 7.45
C LYS A 630 12.23 27.94 6.91
N ALA A 631 11.39 26.94 7.18
CA ALA A 631 10.02 26.90 6.70
C ALA A 631 9.08 27.91 7.40
N THR A 632 9.30 28.16 8.69
CA THR A 632 8.34 28.94 9.52
C THR A 632 8.87 30.28 10.02
N GLY A 633 10.19 30.51 9.97
CA GLY A 633 10.82 31.67 10.60
C GLY A 633 10.95 31.56 12.12
N ARG A 634 10.60 30.42 12.73
CA ARG A 634 10.69 30.21 14.19
C ARG A 634 11.35 28.88 14.55
N LYS A 635 12.02 28.82 15.69
CA LYS A 635 12.64 27.59 16.21
C LYS A 635 11.64 26.75 17.00
N LEU A 636 11.77 25.43 16.88
CA LEU A 636 11.08 24.48 17.77
C LEU A 636 11.61 24.57 19.19
N ASP A 637 10.76 24.24 20.17
CA ASP A 637 11.17 24.23 21.58
C ASP A 637 12.10 23.03 21.83
N GLU A 638 13.32 23.32 22.28
CA GLU A 638 14.35 22.30 22.51
C GLU A 638 14.04 21.38 23.71
N LYS A 639 13.25 21.83 24.70
CA LYS A 639 12.88 20.96 25.84
C LYS A 639 11.84 19.93 25.40
N LEU A 640 10.83 20.37 24.65
CA LEU A 640 9.86 19.46 24.03
C LEU A 640 10.54 18.55 23.00
N GLY A 641 11.50 19.09 22.24
CA GLY A 641 12.29 18.33 21.28
C GLY A 641 13.13 17.23 21.94
N LEU A 642 13.81 17.54 23.04
CA LEU A 642 14.55 16.57 23.84
C LEU A 642 13.63 15.51 24.44
N LEU A 643 12.48 15.91 24.99
CA LEU A 643 11.50 14.98 25.55
C LEU A 643 10.97 14.02 24.48
N HIS A 644 10.61 14.54 23.31
CA HIS A 644 10.19 13.75 22.15
C HIS A 644 11.27 12.75 21.74
N PHE A 645 12.54 13.18 21.68
CA PHE A 645 13.66 12.30 21.35
C PHE A 645 13.86 11.19 22.37
N VAL A 646 14.00 11.51 23.66
CA VAL A 646 14.33 10.52 24.70
C VAL A 646 13.24 9.46 24.82
N ILE A 647 11.97 9.86 24.84
CA ILE A 647 10.85 8.92 24.96
C ILE A 647 10.81 8.02 23.72
N THR A 648 10.84 8.59 22.52
CA THR A 648 10.80 7.81 21.28
C THR A 648 12.01 6.88 21.14
N PHE A 649 13.22 7.35 21.45
CA PHE A 649 14.45 6.56 21.34
C PHE A 649 14.42 5.34 22.27
N VAL A 650 14.04 5.53 23.54
CA VAL A 650 13.96 4.44 24.51
C VAL A 650 12.83 3.48 24.16
N ALA A 651 11.63 4.01 23.87
CA ALA A 651 10.45 3.20 23.57
C ALA A 651 10.61 2.41 22.26
N MET A 652 11.29 2.96 21.25
CA MET A 652 11.64 2.26 20.00
C MET A 652 12.49 1.01 20.30
N ASN A 653 13.56 1.16 21.07
CA ASN A 653 14.41 0.02 21.42
C ASN A 653 13.64 -1.00 22.29
N ALA A 654 12.86 -0.53 23.27
CA ALA A 654 12.03 -1.40 24.09
C ALA A 654 10.91 -2.12 23.31
N THR A 655 10.47 -1.57 22.17
CA THR A 655 9.47 -2.19 21.30
C THR A 655 10.10 -3.23 20.38
N PHE A 656 11.14 -2.87 19.64
CA PHE A 656 11.63 -3.69 18.53
C PHE A 656 12.83 -4.56 18.88
N TRP A 657 13.64 -4.23 19.90
CA TRP A 657 14.71 -5.12 20.32
C TRP A 657 14.17 -6.49 20.76
N PRO A 658 13.14 -6.56 21.63
CA PRO A 658 12.59 -7.84 22.07
C PRO A 658 11.91 -8.64 20.96
N MET A 659 11.46 -7.99 19.88
CA MET A 659 10.91 -8.69 18.73
C MET A 659 11.94 -9.59 18.03
N HIS A 660 13.24 -9.27 18.09
CA HIS A 660 14.27 -10.21 17.59
C HIS A 660 14.24 -11.52 18.39
N GLN A 661 14.06 -11.45 19.72
CA GLN A 661 13.94 -12.64 20.55
C GLN A 661 12.68 -13.44 20.19
N LEU A 662 11.52 -12.79 20.06
CA LEU A 662 10.30 -13.48 19.59
C LEU A 662 10.50 -14.16 18.23
N GLY A 663 11.24 -13.52 17.32
CA GLY A 663 11.59 -14.11 16.04
C GLY A 663 12.50 -15.35 16.15
N ILE A 664 13.50 -15.33 17.04
CA ILE A 664 14.36 -16.48 17.34
C ILE A 664 13.57 -17.62 17.97
N GLU A 665 12.59 -17.30 18.81
CA GLU A 665 11.66 -18.27 19.41
C GLU A 665 10.62 -18.81 18.42
N GLY A 666 10.61 -18.32 17.18
CA GLY A 666 9.77 -18.82 16.10
C GLY A 666 8.39 -18.18 16.01
N MET A 667 8.15 -17.03 16.64
CA MET A 667 6.87 -16.32 16.52
C MET A 667 6.70 -15.78 15.08
N PRO A 668 5.71 -16.26 14.31
CA PRO A 668 5.47 -15.80 12.96
C PRO A 668 4.85 -14.39 12.94
N ARG A 669 5.14 -13.62 11.89
CA ARG A 669 4.48 -12.33 11.62
C ARG A 669 3.09 -12.54 11.02
N ARG A 670 2.26 -11.50 10.96
CA ARG A 670 0.90 -11.51 10.35
C ARG A 670 -0.12 -12.42 11.06
N TYR A 671 0.17 -12.85 12.28
CA TYR A 671 -0.79 -13.61 13.09
C TYR A 671 -1.62 -12.65 13.94
N HIS A 672 -2.95 -12.80 13.91
CA HIS A 672 -3.87 -11.99 14.73
C HIS A 672 -3.81 -12.38 16.22
N THR A 673 -3.36 -13.60 16.53
CA THR A 673 -3.25 -14.14 17.88
C THR A 673 -2.14 -15.18 17.98
N TYR A 674 -1.78 -15.57 19.20
CA TYR A 674 -0.82 -16.62 19.49
C TYR A 674 -1.31 -17.48 20.66
N THR A 675 -0.86 -18.75 20.69
CA THR A 675 -1.24 -19.75 21.69
C THR A 675 -0.08 -20.18 22.59
N VAL A 676 1.14 -19.71 22.30
CA VAL A 676 2.34 -20.04 23.08
C VAL A 676 2.43 -19.09 24.27
N ASP A 677 2.12 -19.60 25.46
CA ASP A 677 2.04 -18.80 26.69
C ASP A 677 3.34 -18.06 27.02
N SER A 678 4.51 -18.64 26.72
CA SER A 678 5.81 -18.02 27.00
C SER A 678 6.05 -16.72 26.23
N TRP A 679 5.33 -16.47 25.14
CA TRP A 679 5.44 -15.22 24.37
C TRP A 679 4.64 -14.06 24.99
N THR A 680 3.75 -14.36 25.93
CA THR A 680 2.79 -13.37 26.48
C THR A 680 3.48 -12.23 27.21
N GLU A 681 4.43 -12.55 28.10
CA GLU A 681 5.14 -11.53 28.89
C GLU A 681 5.88 -10.53 27.99
N LEU A 682 6.59 -11.06 26.99
CA LEU A 682 7.37 -10.24 26.06
C LEU A 682 6.44 -9.41 25.16
N ASN A 683 5.34 -9.99 24.67
CA ASN A 683 4.35 -9.25 23.90
C ASN A 683 3.67 -8.14 24.71
N SER A 684 3.29 -8.40 25.96
CA SER A 684 2.76 -7.38 26.87
C SER A 684 3.73 -6.21 27.05
N PHE A 685 5.01 -6.49 27.30
CA PHE A 685 6.06 -5.47 27.42
C PHE A 685 6.25 -4.65 26.14
N ILE A 686 6.30 -5.32 24.98
CA ILE A 686 6.39 -4.68 23.66
C ILE A 686 5.18 -3.78 23.44
N THR A 687 3.98 -4.20 23.83
CA THR A 687 2.76 -3.42 23.66
C THR A 687 2.78 -2.13 24.45
N ILE A 688 3.16 -2.19 25.74
CA ILE A 688 3.30 -0.98 26.58
C ILE A 688 4.32 -0.02 25.94
N SER A 689 5.46 -0.55 25.51
CA SER A 689 6.52 0.23 24.86
C SER A 689 6.05 0.88 23.55
N ALA A 690 5.28 0.16 22.73
CA ALA A 690 4.74 0.68 21.48
C ALA A 690 3.70 1.78 21.70
N LEU A 691 2.84 1.66 22.73
CA LEU A 691 1.88 2.70 23.10
C LEU A 691 2.58 3.98 23.57
N ILE A 692 3.66 3.84 24.35
CA ILE A 692 4.51 4.98 24.76
C ILE A 692 5.15 5.64 23.53
N MET A 693 5.72 4.84 22.63
CA MET A 693 6.35 5.33 21.39
C MET A 693 5.35 6.07 20.49
N GLY A 694 4.15 5.52 20.29
CA GLY A 694 3.09 6.14 19.49
C GLY A 694 2.60 7.45 20.11
N SER A 695 2.38 7.46 21.43
CA SER A 695 1.95 8.66 22.16
C SER A 695 3.01 9.78 22.16
N ALA A 696 4.29 9.43 22.10
CA ALA A 696 5.38 10.42 22.04
C ALA A 696 5.28 11.34 20.81
N GLN A 697 4.66 10.88 19.71
CA GLN A 697 4.49 11.68 18.49
C GLN A 697 3.57 12.89 18.72
N LEU A 698 2.68 12.83 19.71
CA LEU A 698 1.85 13.97 20.12
C LEU A 698 2.69 15.12 20.70
N ILE A 699 3.86 14.82 21.28
CA ILE A 699 4.80 15.83 21.76
C ILE A 699 5.36 16.63 20.58
N LEU A 700 5.71 15.96 19.48
CA LEU A 700 6.12 16.61 18.25
C LEU A 700 4.99 17.44 17.66
N ALA A 701 3.78 16.89 17.53
CA ALA A 701 2.62 17.61 17.02
C ALA A 701 2.36 18.90 17.83
N TRP A 702 2.39 18.80 19.16
CA TRP A 702 2.28 19.95 20.05
C TRP A 702 3.42 20.97 19.85
N ASN A 703 4.66 20.50 19.72
CA ASN A 703 5.81 21.37 19.51
C ASN A 703 5.69 22.15 18.18
N LEU A 704 5.30 21.47 17.09
CA LEU A 704 5.05 22.09 15.78
C LEU A 704 4.02 23.23 15.87
N VAL A 705 2.90 23.01 16.57
CA VAL A 705 1.83 24.01 16.71
C VAL A 705 2.23 25.15 17.67
N ARG A 706 2.82 24.81 18.82
CA ARG A 706 3.21 25.79 19.84
C ARG A 706 4.31 26.72 19.31
N SER A 707 5.36 26.16 18.71
CA SER A 707 6.51 26.95 18.26
C SER A 707 6.22 27.79 17.02
N TYR A 708 5.23 27.42 16.21
CA TYR A 708 4.77 28.28 15.13
C TYR A 708 4.28 29.65 15.64
N LYS A 709 3.72 29.70 16.86
CA LYS A 709 3.21 30.93 17.48
C LYS A 709 4.16 31.58 18.47
N TYR A 710 4.80 30.76 19.32
CA TYR A 710 5.56 31.23 20.48
C TYR A 710 7.05 30.87 20.40
N GLY A 711 7.50 30.23 19.31
CA GLY A 711 8.89 29.88 19.11
C GLY A 711 9.76 31.13 18.93
N GLU A 712 11.02 31.02 19.32
CA GLU A 712 12.02 32.07 19.11
C GLU A 712 12.13 32.39 17.61
N GLU A 713 12.17 33.68 17.27
CA GLU A 713 12.34 34.11 15.88
C GLU A 713 13.72 33.71 15.35
N SER A 714 13.73 33.19 14.13
CA SER A 714 14.93 32.73 13.47
C SER A 714 15.33 33.70 12.37
N GLY A 715 16.61 34.06 12.35
CA GLY A 715 17.23 34.70 11.19
C GLY A 715 17.32 33.76 9.97
N LYS A 716 18.06 34.22 8.97
CA LYS A 716 18.33 33.47 7.73
C LYS A 716 19.02 32.13 7.98
N ASP A 717 20.02 32.15 8.87
CA ASP A 717 20.87 31.01 9.20
C ASP A 717 20.96 30.83 10.73
N PRO A 718 20.05 30.04 11.33
CA PRO A 718 20.07 29.79 12.77
C PRO A 718 21.19 28.85 13.23
N TRP A 719 21.78 28.08 12.31
CA TRP A 719 22.67 26.95 12.64
C TRP A 719 24.12 27.16 12.19
N GLY A 720 24.39 28.16 11.34
CA GLY A 720 25.70 28.32 10.71
C GLY A 720 25.88 27.35 9.53
N GLY A 721 24.82 27.08 8.77
CA GLY A 721 24.82 26.15 7.66
C GLY A 721 25.60 26.67 6.44
N TRP A 722 26.21 25.76 5.69
CA TRP A 722 27.13 26.10 4.58
C TRP A 722 26.43 26.24 3.22
N SER A 723 25.23 25.66 3.08
CA SER A 723 24.50 25.49 1.83
C SER A 723 23.58 26.68 1.51
N LEU A 724 23.18 26.82 0.24
CA LEU A 724 22.52 28.03 -0.28
C LEU A 724 21.16 28.33 0.36
N GLU A 725 20.46 27.35 0.93
CA GLU A 725 19.18 27.54 1.61
C GLU A 725 19.28 28.48 2.82
N TRP A 726 20.46 28.62 3.40
CA TRP A 726 20.69 29.51 4.55
C TRP A 726 20.96 30.97 4.14
N THR A 727 21.11 31.25 2.85
CA THR A 727 21.35 32.60 2.33
C THR A 727 20.06 33.43 2.15
N THR A 728 18.91 32.76 2.07
CA THR A 728 17.59 33.38 1.92
C THR A 728 16.92 33.66 3.28
N SER A 729 15.85 34.46 3.30
CA SER A 729 15.06 34.73 4.51
C SER A 729 14.40 33.46 5.06
N SER A 730 13.84 33.57 6.27
CA SER A 730 13.11 32.51 6.94
C SER A 730 11.74 33.06 7.35
N PRO A 731 10.63 32.75 6.65
CA PRO A 731 10.56 31.93 5.44
C PRO A 731 11.16 32.60 4.18
N PRO A 732 11.56 31.83 3.15
CA PRO A 732 12.01 32.36 1.86
C PRO A 732 10.89 33.11 1.11
N PRO A 733 11.20 34.11 0.28
CA PRO A 733 10.22 34.79 -0.55
C PRO A 733 9.73 33.91 -1.71
N THR A 734 8.72 34.39 -2.44
CA THR A 734 8.28 33.80 -3.71
C THR A 734 8.46 34.85 -4.81
N PRO A 735 9.31 34.61 -5.84
CA PRO A 735 10.17 33.43 -6.04
C PRO A 735 11.31 33.32 -5.01
N SER A 736 11.85 32.11 -4.83
CA SER A 736 12.81 31.79 -3.77
C SER A 736 14.11 32.60 -3.81
N PHE A 737 14.54 32.99 -5.02
CA PHE A 737 15.64 33.92 -5.26
C PHE A 737 15.23 34.93 -6.34
N HIS A 738 15.35 36.22 -6.03
CA HIS A 738 15.17 37.28 -7.04
C HIS A 738 16.33 37.29 -8.03
N GLU A 739 17.55 37.28 -7.50
CA GLU A 739 18.81 37.13 -8.23
C GLU A 739 19.40 35.74 -7.96
N ILE A 740 19.82 35.04 -9.02
CA ILE A 740 20.37 33.70 -8.90
C ILE A 740 21.73 33.78 -8.17
N PRO A 741 21.91 33.10 -7.02
CA PRO A 741 23.16 33.14 -6.29
C PRO A 741 24.27 32.41 -7.05
N THR A 742 25.54 32.66 -6.70
CA THR A 742 26.67 31.85 -7.19
C THR A 742 27.31 31.15 -5.99
N GLN A 743 27.43 29.82 -6.04
CA GLN A 743 28.08 29.06 -4.97
C GLN A 743 29.59 29.23 -5.04
N GLY A 744 30.19 29.83 -4.00
CA GLY A 744 31.64 29.90 -3.79
C GLY A 744 32.20 28.63 -3.13
N ASP A 745 33.52 28.57 -2.98
CA ASP A 745 34.21 27.49 -2.26
C ASP A 745 34.91 28.07 -1.02
N ALA A 746 34.36 27.79 0.16
CA ALA A 746 34.91 28.26 1.43
C ALA A 746 36.24 27.58 1.79
N ASN A 747 36.64 26.51 1.09
CA ASN A 747 37.92 25.84 1.31
C ASN A 747 39.09 26.50 0.55
N ILE A 748 38.90 27.65 -0.10
CA ILE A 748 40.00 28.44 -0.71
C ILE A 748 40.71 29.28 0.37
N HIS A 749 40.94 28.70 1.54
CA HIS A 749 41.94 29.16 2.50
C HIS A 749 42.97 28.03 2.62
N HIS A 750 44.17 28.28 2.09
CA HIS A 750 45.32 27.36 1.96
C HIS A 750 45.31 26.41 0.75
N SER A 751 45.39 26.96 -0.47
CA SER A 751 46.00 26.24 -1.61
C SER A 751 47.24 26.96 -2.11
N VAL A 752 48.25 27.04 -1.25
CA VAL A 752 49.64 26.91 -1.70
C VAL A 752 50.16 25.64 -1.06
N GLU A 753 49.78 24.49 -1.62
CA GLU A 753 50.57 23.26 -1.44
C GLU A 753 50.85 22.64 -2.81
N PRO A 754 52.05 22.07 -3.01
CA PRO A 754 52.59 21.81 -4.33
C PRO A 754 51.99 20.54 -4.93
N LYS A 755 51.86 20.53 -6.25
CA LYS A 755 51.46 19.36 -7.03
C LYS A 755 52.43 18.19 -6.79
N GLY A 756 52.02 17.20 -6.00
CA GLY A 756 52.71 15.92 -5.82
C GLY A 756 51.71 14.78 -5.79
N GLY A 757 51.80 13.86 -6.76
CA GLY A 757 50.89 12.72 -6.91
C GLY A 757 51.00 11.68 -5.80
N LEU A 758 50.06 10.72 -5.82
CA LEU A 758 49.81 9.71 -4.78
C LEU A 758 51.05 8.93 -4.29
N PHE A 759 52.09 8.83 -5.12
CA PHE A 759 53.35 8.13 -4.79
C PHE A 759 54.37 8.97 -3.99
N SER A 760 54.22 10.30 -3.91
CA SER A 760 55.18 11.13 -3.16
C SER A 760 54.95 11.15 -1.64
N LYS A 761 53.85 10.54 -1.15
CA LYS A 761 53.47 10.50 0.27
C LYS A 761 53.85 9.22 1.00
N MET A 762 54.32 8.18 0.31
CA MET A 762 54.62 6.87 0.94
C MET A 762 56.09 6.72 1.39
N TRP A 763 56.99 7.61 0.96
CA TRP A 763 58.37 7.64 1.45
C TRP A 763 58.87 9.07 1.53
N LYS A 764 58.82 9.65 2.73
CA LYS A 764 59.87 10.52 3.25
C LYS A 764 59.92 10.35 4.76
N GLY A 765 60.98 9.71 5.22
CA GLY A 765 61.29 9.56 6.62
C GLY A 765 61.57 10.90 7.28
N SER A 766 61.41 10.88 8.60
CA SER A 766 62.15 11.67 9.59
C SER A 766 63.30 12.48 8.98
N ASP A 767 63.26 13.81 9.15
CA ASP A 767 64.43 14.55 9.61
C ASP A 767 64.02 15.90 10.25
N SER A 768 64.51 16.06 11.49
CA SER A 768 64.73 17.23 12.35
C SER A 768 64.33 18.62 11.80
N LYS A 769 63.62 19.47 12.55
CA LYS A 769 64.04 20.19 13.77
C LYS A 769 62.84 20.86 14.41
#